data_AF-A0A8S3QKQ9-F1
#
_entry.id   AF-A0A8S3QKQ9-F1
#
_cell.length_a   1.000
_cell.length_b   1.000
_cell.length_c   1.000
_cell.angle_alpha   90.00
_cell.angle_beta   90.00
_cell.angle_gamma   90.00
#
_symmetry.space_group_name_H-M   'P 1'
#
loop_
_entity.id
_entity.type
_entity.pdbx_description
1 polymer ?
#
loop_
_entity_poly.entity_id
_entity_poly.type
_entity_poly.pdbx_seq_one_letter_code
_entity_poly.pdbx_strand_id
1 'polypeptide(L)'
;MPGQDRRKKKKLWRKRNNFNKGYTPWNNKLQFELGAEADPSNAANIKVSRHEMEIYEATLTQHNDTSVFYTDYNRNYATRCPDGATKLTRGRGDATCYVPASIWGHKHRIRGCLHKCEQPIEIEKCCTGSWGADCDACPSIYNVRLNRPCSGHGICNDTIDGNGQCSCQENFTGYACEQCMDKKKYGRNCDKDCQCVHGTCENGIQGDGSCDCDSGYNGTWCDQELEACKNKICPKNSKCKDVFGWVMCTCDQWYKRVYISINDTGSDLVNGTDVTTVGSNETEVKNSHECVPIDVCTESSYKRCHDNASCTTVGPGKVNCSCLTGYHGDGYVCDPIDPCQVDNGGCDSNRSRCRYAGPGEHTCECLRGYEMDLQLQTCVMIDVCSINASYCSEYATCSVIGPLQFDCTCNEGYGGDGISCYNNIADIIEDLNNFGDNKVKGKMNYASRLVSEHYYKELRNNGPFTLFIPTDGGFRTVLGRQSFEEFVADADTAKQVLRQHILVGEWTLDKLAEANDVYTLQGIPANIQAKTKHGDLFYRYKLPGSVGQRASKTTVLKENIIAANGVVHVIGKMLTKTPEVKGDPKRSMLDLIKAEEKYSRLQSLIEKAGMTNHVKATNITMFTPENSAWDSLPENALDHFTSPEGVNSLRQILLNHIFDGVIEAAELIDLDRIKSQADVEIAVNVTEKGQIVLNKNISITQTDIPAMKWSLPSYNICTSTWTYQLTSPKSM
;
A
#
# COMPACT_ATOMS: atom_id res chain seq x y z
N MET A 1 -50.75 -29.01 32.06
CA MET A 1 -52.14 -29.37 31.70
C MET A 1 -52.85 -28.13 31.13
N PRO A 2 -53.88 -28.27 30.28
CA PRO A 2 -54.27 -27.24 29.30
C PRO A 2 -55.60 -26.51 29.60
N GLY A 3 -55.84 -25.39 28.92
CA GLY A 3 -57.11 -24.66 28.87
C GLY A 3 -56.89 -23.20 28.43
N GLN A 4 -57.00 -22.89 27.13
CA GLN A 4 -58.19 -22.30 26.47
C GLN A 4 -58.48 -20.84 26.87
N ASP A 5 -59.02 -19.94 26.04
CA ASP A 5 -59.28 -19.80 24.60
C ASP A 5 -60.08 -18.48 24.52
N ARG A 6 -59.63 -17.47 23.77
CA ARG A 6 -60.54 -16.47 23.20
C ARG A 6 -60.25 -16.17 21.73
N ARG A 7 -60.75 -17.08 20.89
CA ARG A 7 -61.75 -16.78 19.84
C ARG A 7 -61.51 -15.53 18.98
N LYS A 8 -61.08 -15.74 17.73
CA LYS A 8 -61.96 -15.94 16.54
C LYS A 8 -62.79 -14.71 16.12
N LYS A 9 -62.46 -14.18 14.94
CA LYS A 9 -63.31 -13.98 13.74
C LYS A 9 -62.47 -13.19 12.71
N LYS A 10 -62.54 -13.41 11.39
CA LYS A 10 -63.17 -14.45 10.54
C LYS A 10 -62.48 -14.32 9.14
N LYS A 11 -62.22 -15.40 8.38
CA LYS A 11 -62.95 -15.79 7.14
C LYS A 11 -63.00 -14.67 6.06
N LEU A 12 -62.69 -14.84 4.77
CA LEU A 12 -62.68 -15.96 3.77
C LEU A 12 -61.87 -15.43 2.53
N TRP A 13 -61.38 -16.18 1.53
CA TRP A 13 -61.25 -17.64 1.29
C TRP A 13 -60.34 -17.91 0.07
N ARG A 14 -59.62 -19.05 0.10
CA ARG A 14 -59.39 -20.02 -1.02
C ARG A 14 -58.70 -19.52 -2.30
N LYS A 15 -58.05 -20.35 -3.14
CA LYS A 15 -57.54 -21.76 -3.19
C LYS A 15 -56.65 -21.78 -4.46
N ARG A 16 -55.76 -22.73 -4.76
CA ARG A 16 -55.32 -24.05 -4.24
C ARG A 16 -53.85 -24.16 -4.74
N ASN A 17 -52.89 -24.77 -4.02
CA ASN A 17 -52.49 -26.18 -4.17
C ASN A 17 -52.41 -26.67 -5.64
N ASN A 18 -51.39 -27.41 -6.09
CA ASN A 18 -50.35 -28.12 -5.34
C ASN A 18 -49.22 -28.63 -6.28
N PHE A 19 -48.00 -28.71 -5.73
CA PHE A 19 -47.03 -29.81 -5.89
C PHE A 19 -46.52 -30.27 -7.28
N ASN A 20 -45.17 -30.20 -7.38
CA ASN A 20 -44.22 -31.26 -7.75
C ASN A 20 -43.71 -31.47 -9.20
N LYS A 21 -42.37 -31.60 -9.23
CA LYS A 21 -41.50 -32.42 -10.12
C LYS A 21 -41.39 -32.08 -11.61
N GLY A 22 -40.17 -31.66 -11.98
CA GLY A 22 -39.28 -32.56 -12.74
C GLY A 22 -38.96 -32.23 -14.20
N TYR A 23 -37.67 -32.36 -14.52
CA TYR A 23 -37.06 -32.61 -15.85
C TYR A 23 -37.12 -31.54 -16.96
N THR A 24 -36.03 -31.57 -17.75
CA THR A 24 -35.66 -30.82 -18.95
C THR A 24 -36.28 -31.44 -20.23
N PRO A 25 -35.91 -31.05 -21.48
CA PRO A 25 -35.62 -29.75 -22.13
C PRO A 25 -36.45 -29.53 -23.45
N TRP A 26 -36.19 -28.44 -24.21
CA TRP A 26 -36.12 -28.32 -25.72
C TRP A 26 -36.65 -26.99 -26.34
N ASN A 27 -35.80 -26.46 -27.25
CA ASN A 27 -35.90 -25.48 -28.37
C ASN A 27 -37.23 -24.90 -28.92
N ASN A 28 -37.03 -23.77 -29.65
CA ASN A 28 -37.84 -23.15 -30.74
C ASN A 28 -39.03 -22.23 -30.35
N LYS A 29 -39.46 -21.21 -31.13
CA LYS A 29 -38.83 -20.33 -32.17
C LYS A 29 -39.89 -19.26 -32.62
N LEU A 30 -39.48 -18.00 -32.84
CA LEU A 30 -40.13 -16.92 -33.65
C LEU A 30 -41.45 -16.21 -33.21
N GLN A 31 -41.46 -14.88 -33.46
CA GLN A 31 -42.56 -13.95 -33.86
C GLN A 31 -43.71 -13.62 -32.87
N PHE A 32 -44.33 -12.42 -32.90
CA PHE A 32 -43.94 -11.00 -33.21
C PHE A 32 -45.13 -10.08 -32.80
N GLU A 33 -44.95 -8.74 -32.77
CA GLU A 33 -46.01 -7.68 -32.66
C GLU A 33 -46.81 -7.57 -31.33
N LEU A 34 -47.45 -6.42 -31.00
CA LEU A 34 -47.00 -5.01 -30.86
C LEU A 34 -48.10 -4.20 -30.12
N GLY A 35 -47.75 -3.10 -29.45
CA GLY A 35 -48.65 -2.19 -28.69
C GLY A 35 -48.48 -2.31 -27.16
N ALA A 36 -47.82 -1.36 -26.47
CA ALA A 36 -48.28 0.00 -26.07
C ALA A 36 -49.32 -0.08 -24.92
N GLU A 37 -49.21 0.60 -23.77
CA GLU A 37 -48.37 1.74 -23.29
C GLU A 37 -48.08 1.59 -21.77
N ALA A 38 -47.01 2.21 -21.21
CA ALA A 38 -46.96 2.89 -19.89
C ALA A 38 -45.52 3.13 -19.30
N ASP A 39 -45.18 4.42 -19.14
CA ASP A 39 -44.38 5.15 -18.12
C ASP A 39 -43.04 4.61 -17.51
N PRO A 40 -41.96 5.44 -17.41
CA PRO A 40 -40.62 4.98 -17.04
C PRO A 40 -40.13 5.35 -15.61
N SER A 41 -39.76 4.35 -14.82
CA SER A 41 -38.69 4.49 -13.81
C SER A 41 -38.08 3.11 -13.51
N ASN A 42 -36.75 3.04 -13.41
CA ASN A 42 -35.93 1.82 -13.24
C ASN A 42 -36.01 0.78 -14.38
N ALA A 43 -35.17 0.96 -15.41
CA ALA A 43 -34.70 -0.15 -16.25
C ALA A 43 -33.26 0.11 -16.74
N ALA A 44 -32.30 -0.70 -16.27
CA ALA A 44 -30.99 -0.79 -16.91
C ALA A 44 -31.16 -1.54 -18.25
N ASN A 45 -31.23 -0.78 -19.35
CA ASN A 45 -31.43 -1.33 -20.69
C ASN A 45 -30.10 -1.78 -21.30
N ILE A 46 -29.84 -3.09 -21.31
CA ILE A 46 -29.05 -3.70 -22.39
C ILE A 46 -30.02 -4.22 -23.45
N LYS A 47 -30.28 -3.36 -24.44
CA LYS A 47 -30.94 -3.71 -25.70
C LYS A 47 -30.29 -2.90 -26.83
N VAL A 48 -29.16 -3.39 -27.34
CA VAL A 48 -28.55 -2.85 -28.55
C VAL A 48 -29.50 -3.12 -29.71
N SER A 49 -29.97 -2.05 -30.35
CA SER A 49 -30.76 -2.16 -31.58
C SER A 49 -29.82 -2.47 -32.75
N ARG A 50 -30.27 -3.32 -33.67
CA ARG A 50 -29.46 -3.79 -34.78
C ARG A 50 -29.48 -2.77 -35.92
N HIS A 51 -28.57 -1.79 -35.91
CA HIS A 51 -27.86 -1.24 -37.08
C HIS A 51 -26.73 -0.29 -36.62
N GLU A 52 -25.54 -0.49 -37.20
CA GLU A 52 -24.33 0.35 -37.15
C GLU A 52 -23.53 0.45 -35.83
N MET A 53 -22.20 0.45 -35.99
CA MET A 53 -21.12 0.54 -34.98
C MET A 53 -21.08 -0.51 -33.85
N GLU A 54 -20.44 -1.65 -34.13
CA GLU A 54 -19.70 -2.40 -33.10
C GLU A 54 -18.32 -1.71 -32.93
N ILE A 55 -18.15 -1.01 -31.81
CA ILE A 55 -16.88 -0.36 -31.43
C ILE A 55 -16.02 -1.38 -30.65
N TYR A 56 -14.70 -1.21 -30.69
CA TYR A 56 -13.72 -2.00 -29.96
C TYR A 56 -14.04 -2.06 -28.46
N GLU A 57 -14.55 -3.21 -27.98
CA GLU A 57 -14.77 -3.41 -26.54
C GLU A 57 -13.44 -3.73 -25.85
N ALA A 58 -13.00 -2.82 -24.97
CA ALA A 58 -12.04 -3.17 -23.93
C ALA A 58 -12.65 -4.24 -23.02
N THR A 59 -11.89 -5.30 -22.72
CA THR A 59 -12.39 -6.36 -21.84
C THR A 59 -12.11 -6.01 -20.38
N LEU A 60 -13.18 -5.84 -19.60
CA LEU A 60 -13.11 -5.72 -18.14
C LEU A 60 -12.84 -7.11 -17.54
N THR A 61 -11.60 -7.36 -17.14
CA THR A 61 -11.27 -8.54 -16.33
C THR A 61 -11.55 -8.25 -14.86
N GLN A 62 -12.59 -8.88 -14.30
CA GLN A 62 -12.88 -8.84 -12.87
C GLN A 62 -11.89 -9.72 -12.10
N HIS A 63 -11.10 -9.08 -11.23
CA HIS A 63 -10.23 -9.69 -10.25
C HIS A 63 -10.73 -9.34 -8.84
N ASN A 64 -10.81 -10.31 -7.94
CA ASN A 64 -11.23 -10.05 -6.57
C ASN A 64 -10.01 -9.83 -5.67
N ASP A 65 -9.95 -8.69 -5.00
CA ASP A 65 -8.99 -8.44 -3.94
C ASP A 65 -9.66 -8.61 -2.56
N THR A 66 -8.93 -9.21 -1.62
CA THR A 66 -9.49 -9.68 -0.35
C THR A 66 -8.82 -8.97 0.82
N SER A 67 -9.47 -7.92 1.31
CA SER A 67 -9.01 -7.16 2.48
C SER A 67 -9.44 -7.83 3.78
N VAL A 68 -8.58 -7.74 4.80
CA VAL A 68 -8.74 -8.42 6.08
C VAL A 68 -8.77 -7.38 7.19
N PHE A 69 -9.82 -7.44 8.02
CA PHE A 69 -10.06 -6.48 9.10
C PHE A 69 -10.15 -7.19 10.45
N TYR A 70 -9.61 -6.55 11.47
CA TYR A 70 -9.55 -7.04 12.83
C TYR A 70 -10.47 -6.21 13.73
N THR A 71 -11.11 -6.85 14.72
CA THR A 71 -12.04 -6.18 15.63
C THR A 71 -11.88 -6.66 17.06
N ASP A 72 -12.03 -5.76 18.03
CA ASP A 72 -12.25 -6.14 19.42
C ASP A 72 -13.51 -7.02 19.52
N TYR A 73 -13.42 -8.09 20.30
CA TYR A 73 -14.53 -8.96 20.69
C TYR A 73 -15.78 -8.16 21.13
N ASN A 74 -15.60 -7.01 21.79
CA ASN A 74 -16.71 -6.15 22.24
C ASN A 74 -17.34 -5.28 21.13
N ARG A 75 -16.60 -4.94 20.05
CA ARG A 75 -17.08 -4.09 18.93
C ARG A 75 -17.54 -4.89 17.68
N ASN A 76 -17.21 -6.18 17.61
CA ASN A 76 -17.47 -7.15 16.52
C ASN A 76 -18.83 -7.02 15.76
N TYR A 77 -19.94 -6.72 16.45
CA TYR A 77 -21.26 -6.62 15.81
C TYR A 77 -21.48 -5.34 14.97
N ALA A 78 -20.66 -4.30 15.14
CA ALA A 78 -20.82 -3.01 14.46
C ALA A 78 -20.03 -2.90 13.14
N THR A 79 -19.07 -3.79 12.90
CA THR A 79 -18.07 -3.62 11.84
C THR A 79 -18.63 -3.87 10.44
N ARG A 80 -18.67 -2.80 9.65
CA ARG A 80 -18.97 -2.80 8.22
C ARG A 80 -17.67 -2.94 7.42
N CYS A 81 -17.77 -3.47 6.20
CA CYS A 81 -16.67 -3.35 5.23
C CYS A 81 -16.63 -1.90 4.69
N PRO A 82 -15.52 -1.47 4.08
CA PRO A 82 -15.48 -0.25 3.27
C PRO A 82 -16.58 -0.25 2.20
N ASP A 83 -17.05 0.93 1.81
CA ASP A 83 -18.10 1.06 0.80
C ASP A 83 -17.64 0.44 -0.54
N GLY A 84 -18.55 -0.30 -1.18
CA GLY A 84 -18.26 -1.12 -2.37
C GLY A 84 -17.69 -2.52 -2.08
N ALA A 85 -17.19 -2.81 -0.87
CA ALA A 85 -16.65 -4.13 -0.52
C ALA A 85 -17.69 -5.04 0.16
N THR A 86 -17.74 -6.30 -0.24
CA THR A 86 -18.70 -7.31 0.26
C THR A 86 -18.13 -8.07 1.47
N LYS A 87 -18.87 -8.10 2.59
CA LYS A 87 -18.45 -8.85 3.80
C LYS A 87 -18.61 -10.36 3.58
N LEU A 88 -17.49 -11.07 3.42
CA LEU A 88 -17.45 -12.53 3.26
C LEU A 88 -17.79 -13.27 4.56
N THR A 89 -17.33 -12.76 5.70
CA THR A 89 -17.53 -13.42 7.01
C THR A 89 -18.92 -13.11 7.59
N ARG A 90 -19.70 -14.16 7.90
CA ARG A 90 -21.03 -14.03 8.52
C ARG A 90 -20.95 -13.90 10.05
N GLY A 91 -21.92 -13.22 10.66
CA GLY A 91 -22.09 -13.17 12.12
C GLY A 91 -20.89 -12.52 12.83
N ARG A 92 -20.31 -13.23 13.81
CA ARG A 92 -19.20 -12.77 14.67
C ARG A 92 -17.81 -12.80 14.01
N GLY A 93 -17.72 -12.92 12.69
CA GLY A 93 -16.44 -13.14 12.00
C GLY A 93 -16.04 -14.62 11.99
N ASP A 94 -14.75 -14.89 11.80
CA ASP A 94 -14.23 -16.25 11.80
C ASP A 94 -14.46 -16.98 13.14
N ALA A 95 -14.76 -18.27 13.08
CA ALA A 95 -15.35 -19.06 14.16
C ALA A 95 -14.46 -19.20 15.41
N THR A 96 -13.17 -18.89 15.29
CA THR A 96 -12.22 -18.96 16.39
C THR A 96 -12.37 -17.81 17.39
N CYS A 97 -12.81 -16.61 16.96
CA CYS A 97 -12.79 -15.39 17.79
C CYS A 97 -11.43 -15.10 18.47
N TYR A 98 -10.33 -15.54 17.84
CA TYR A 98 -8.97 -15.14 18.19
C TYR A 98 -8.27 -14.60 16.95
N VAL A 99 -7.68 -13.42 17.05
CA VAL A 99 -6.91 -12.78 15.97
C VAL A 99 -5.41 -12.95 16.21
N PRO A 100 -4.63 -13.26 15.16
CA PRO A 100 -3.18 -13.19 15.22
C PRO A 100 -2.76 -11.71 15.20
N ALA A 101 -2.22 -11.23 16.32
CA ALA A 101 -1.62 -9.89 16.40
C ALA A 101 -0.10 -10.02 16.37
N SER A 102 0.59 -9.09 15.70
CA SER A 102 2.05 -9.01 15.69
C SER A 102 2.49 -7.84 16.57
N ILE A 103 2.74 -8.10 17.85
CA ILE A 103 3.13 -7.07 18.82
C ILE A 103 4.61 -7.26 19.12
N TRP A 104 5.40 -6.20 19.01
CA TRP A 104 6.87 -6.23 19.13
C TRP A 104 7.56 -7.30 18.25
N GLY A 105 6.96 -7.63 17.10
CA GLY A 105 7.47 -8.67 16.18
C GLY A 105 7.10 -10.12 16.57
N HIS A 106 6.42 -10.33 17.70
CA HIS A 106 5.95 -11.65 18.15
C HIS A 106 4.48 -11.88 17.81
N LYS A 107 4.12 -13.14 17.49
CA LYS A 107 2.74 -13.52 17.13
C LYS A 107 1.94 -13.92 18.37
N HIS A 108 0.95 -13.12 18.73
CA HIS A 108 0.03 -13.36 19.84
C HIS A 108 -1.34 -13.82 19.34
N ARG A 109 -2.07 -14.58 20.16
CA ARG A 109 -3.49 -14.91 19.93
C ARG A 109 -4.36 -14.12 20.88
N ILE A 110 -4.95 -13.02 20.40
CA ILE A 110 -5.77 -12.11 21.21
C ILE A 110 -7.25 -12.43 20.98
N ARG A 111 -8.11 -12.30 22.01
CA ARG A 111 -9.57 -12.36 21.83
C ARG A 111 -10.03 -11.18 20.97
N GLY A 112 -10.43 -11.47 19.75
CA GLY A 112 -10.81 -10.50 18.74
C GLY A 112 -11.26 -11.24 17.49
N CYS A 113 -12.00 -10.57 16.62
CA CYS A 113 -12.74 -11.25 15.56
C CYS A 113 -12.30 -10.79 14.17
N LEU A 114 -11.96 -11.78 13.35
CA LEU A 114 -11.49 -11.61 11.99
C LEU A 114 -12.68 -11.42 11.04
N HIS A 115 -12.65 -10.35 10.26
CA HIS A 115 -13.54 -10.15 9.13
C HIS A 115 -12.75 -10.13 7.82
N LYS A 116 -13.36 -10.67 6.78
CA LYS A 116 -12.85 -10.59 5.41
C LYS A 116 -13.86 -9.82 4.57
N CYS A 117 -13.36 -8.88 3.79
CA CYS A 117 -14.11 -8.10 2.81
C CYS A 117 -13.51 -8.39 1.43
N GLU A 118 -14.36 -8.59 0.44
CA GLU A 118 -13.96 -8.80 -0.94
C GLU A 118 -14.38 -7.58 -1.76
N GLN A 119 -13.45 -7.00 -2.50
CA GLN A 119 -13.72 -5.89 -3.41
C GLN A 119 -13.39 -6.34 -4.84
N PRO A 120 -14.35 -6.28 -5.77
CA PRO A 120 -14.04 -6.49 -7.17
C PRO A 120 -13.18 -5.32 -7.67
N ILE A 121 -12.06 -5.65 -8.30
CA ILE A 121 -11.19 -4.76 -9.05
C ILE A 121 -11.40 -5.10 -10.52
N GLU A 122 -11.75 -4.12 -11.33
CA GLU A 122 -11.82 -4.28 -12.77
C GLU A 122 -10.49 -3.83 -13.38
N ILE A 123 -9.94 -4.66 -14.26
CA ILE A 123 -8.72 -4.37 -15.01
C ILE A 123 -9.07 -4.36 -16.49
N GLU A 124 -8.89 -3.20 -17.13
CA GLU A 124 -9.15 -2.97 -18.55
C GLU A 124 -8.00 -3.48 -19.42
N LYS A 125 -8.33 -4.08 -20.57
CA LYS A 125 -7.38 -4.48 -21.61
C LYS A 125 -7.99 -4.36 -22.99
N CYS A 126 -7.20 -3.88 -23.95
CA CYS A 126 -7.56 -3.87 -25.36
C CYS A 126 -7.56 -5.29 -25.97
N CYS A 127 -8.37 -5.45 -27.01
CA CYS A 127 -8.33 -6.64 -27.87
C CYS A 127 -7.09 -6.61 -28.79
N THR A 128 -6.61 -7.78 -29.22
CA THR A 128 -5.49 -7.90 -30.17
C THR A 128 -5.77 -7.18 -31.48
N GLY A 129 -4.84 -6.35 -31.92
CA GLY A 129 -5.01 -5.41 -33.04
C GLY A 129 -5.54 -4.02 -32.65
N SER A 130 -5.66 -3.73 -31.34
CA SER A 130 -6.03 -2.42 -30.79
C SER A 130 -5.07 -1.96 -29.69
N TRP A 131 -4.94 -0.65 -29.50
CA TRP A 131 -3.90 -0.06 -28.62
C TRP A 131 -4.37 1.22 -27.90
N GLY A 132 -3.63 1.63 -26.87
CA GLY A 132 -3.88 2.87 -26.14
C GLY A 132 -5.08 2.83 -25.18
N ALA A 133 -5.35 3.94 -24.51
CA ALA A 133 -6.37 4.02 -23.45
C ALA A 133 -7.81 3.83 -23.97
N ASP A 134 -8.12 4.31 -25.17
CA ASP A 134 -9.44 4.17 -25.81
C ASP A 134 -9.50 2.92 -26.75
N CYS A 135 -8.46 2.08 -26.76
CA CYS A 135 -8.34 0.85 -27.57
C CYS A 135 -8.54 1.05 -29.09
N ASP A 136 -7.88 2.08 -29.61
CA ASP A 136 -7.88 2.46 -31.03
C ASP A 136 -7.34 1.38 -31.95
N ALA A 137 -7.76 1.43 -33.21
CA ALA A 137 -7.35 0.51 -34.25
C ALA A 137 -5.83 0.58 -34.52
N CYS A 138 -5.16 -0.57 -34.66
CA CYS A 138 -3.87 -0.60 -35.34
C CYS A 138 -4.00 -0.19 -36.83
N PRO A 139 -3.06 0.58 -37.40
CA PRO A 139 -3.14 1.09 -38.78
C PRO A 139 -3.34 0.00 -39.84
N SER A 140 -4.25 0.21 -40.80
CA SER A 140 -4.48 -0.72 -41.92
C SER A 140 -5.23 -0.05 -43.07
N ILE A 141 -4.88 -0.38 -44.32
CA ILE A 141 -5.72 -0.04 -45.50
C ILE A 141 -6.93 -0.96 -45.68
N TYR A 142 -6.97 -2.08 -44.94
CA TYR A 142 -8.08 -3.02 -44.97
C TYR A 142 -9.08 -2.66 -43.87
N ASN A 143 -10.37 -2.80 -44.16
CA ASN A 143 -11.42 -2.52 -43.18
C ASN A 143 -11.20 -3.34 -41.88
N VAL A 144 -11.30 -2.64 -40.75
CA VAL A 144 -11.27 -3.12 -39.35
C VAL A 144 -11.75 -4.56 -39.16
N ARG A 145 -12.88 -4.95 -39.77
CA ARG A 145 -13.49 -6.29 -39.62
C ARG A 145 -12.60 -7.46 -40.08
N LEU A 146 -11.51 -7.19 -40.80
CA LEU A 146 -10.57 -8.22 -41.30
C LEU A 146 -9.43 -8.54 -40.32
N ASN A 147 -9.31 -7.81 -39.21
CA ASN A 147 -8.22 -7.89 -38.22
C ASN A 147 -6.83 -8.10 -38.86
N ARG A 148 -6.41 -7.12 -39.66
CA ARG A 148 -5.12 -7.09 -40.36
C ARG A 148 -4.33 -5.83 -39.95
N PRO A 149 -3.77 -5.79 -38.72
CA PRO A 149 -2.88 -4.71 -38.32
C PRO A 149 -1.71 -4.60 -39.32
N CYS A 150 -1.23 -3.38 -39.55
CA CYS A 150 -0.13 -3.07 -40.47
C CYS A 150 -0.38 -3.62 -41.88
N SER A 151 -1.62 -3.52 -42.34
CA SER A 151 -2.13 -4.10 -43.60
C SER A 151 -1.89 -5.61 -43.77
N GLY A 152 -1.51 -6.33 -42.72
CA GLY A 152 -1.07 -7.73 -42.77
C GLY A 152 0.39 -7.94 -43.18
N HIS A 153 1.19 -6.87 -43.28
CA HIS A 153 2.59 -6.85 -43.70
C HIS A 153 3.52 -6.26 -42.61
N GLY A 154 3.12 -6.36 -41.33
CA GLY A 154 3.88 -5.88 -40.18
C GLY A 154 3.31 -6.35 -38.84
N ILE A 155 3.94 -5.92 -37.74
CA ILE A 155 3.49 -6.14 -36.36
C ILE A 155 3.18 -4.78 -35.72
N CYS A 156 2.05 -4.69 -35.01
CA CYS A 156 1.61 -3.49 -34.29
C CYS A 156 1.97 -3.58 -32.79
N ASN A 157 2.18 -2.44 -32.13
CA ASN A 157 2.25 -2.35 -30.67
C ASN A 157 0.84 -2.24 -30.05
N ASP A 158 0.18 -3.39 -29.87
CA ASP A 158 -1.26 -3.53 -29.57
C ASP A 158 -1.59 -3.79 -28.09
N THR A 159 -1.03 -2.97 -27.20
CA THR A 159 -1.32 -3.01 -25.75
C THR A 159 -2.01 -1.74 -25.26
N ILE A 160 -2.61 -1.76 -24.06
CA ILE A 160 -3.27 -0.57 -23.47
C ILE A 160 -2.29 0.58 -23.19
N ASP A 161 -1.01 0.24 -22.96
CA ASP A 161 0.13 1.17 -22.86
C ASP A 161 0.94 1.25 -24.18
N GLY A 162 0.39 0.70 -25.26
CA GLY A 162 0.99 0.67 -26.60
C GLY A 162 0.86 1.99 -27.35
N ASN A 163 1.55 2.11 -28.48
CA ASN A 163 1.57 3.32 -29.31
C ASN A 163 1.13 3.08 -30.78
N GLY A 164 0.53 1.92 -31.08
CA GLY A 164 -0.01 1.60 -32.42
C GLY A 164 1.01 1.47 -33.55
N GLN A 165 2.29 1.69 -33.29
CA GLN A 165 3.31 1.79 -34.32
C GLN A 165 3.49 0.46 -35.06
N CYS A 166 3.46 0.51 -36.39
CA CYS A 166 3.69 -0.63 -37.26
C CYS A 166 5.17 -0.85 -37.58
N SER A 167 5.65 -2.06 -37.28
CA SER A 167 6.95 -2.57 -37.71
C SER A 167 6.78 -3.38 -39.00
N CYS A 168 7.11 -2.80 -40.15
CA CYS A 168 6.90 -3.41 -41.46
C CYS A 168 7.89 -4.53 -41.80
N GLN A 169 7.41 -5.49 -42.58
CA GLN A 169 8.20 -6.56 -43.19
C GLN A 169 9.03 -6.04 -44.39
N GLU A 170 10.08 -6.79 -44.75
CA GLU A 170 10.95 -6.43 -45.88
C GLU A 170 10.16 -6.23 -47.20
N ASN A 171 10.57 -5.23 -47.98
CA ASN A 171 9.94 -4.71 -49.21
C ASN A 171 8.68 -3.83 -49.04
N PHE A 172 8.14 -3.71 -47.82
CA PHE A 172 7.00 -2.83 -47.53
C PHE A 172 7.43 -1.58 -46.75
N THR A 173 6.72 -0.48 -46.93
CA THR A 173 6.91 0.80 -46.25
C THR A 173 5.58 1.55 -46.13
N GLY A 174 5.59 2.75 -45.54
CA GLY A 174 4.38 3.49 -45.21
C GLY A 174 3.88 3.23 -43.79
N TYR A 175 2.97 4.06 -43.30
CA TYR A 175 2.50 4.07 -41.91
C TYR A 175 1.76 2.79 -41.51
N ALA A 176 1.04 2.20 -42.46
CA ALA A 176 0.33 0.93 -42.32
C ALA A 176 0.95 -0.18 -43.18
N CYS A 177 2.23 -0.05 -43.57
CA CYS A 177 2.94 -0.97 -44.47
C CYS A 177 2.25 -1.15 -45.85
N GLU A 178 1.64 -0.08 -46.35
CA GLU A 178 0.80 -0.07 -47.56
C GLU A 178 1.53 0.24 -48.88
N GLN A 179 2.77 0.73 -48.80
CA GLN A 179 3.56 1.13 -49.95
C GLN A 179 4.64 0.10 -50.27
N CYS A 180 4.95 -0.03 -51.56
CA CYS A 180 6.11 -0.80 -52.01
C CYS A 180 7.37 0.04 -51.83
N MET A 181 8.40 -0.55 -51.21
CA MET A 181 9.68 0.12 -50.98
C MET A 181 10.38 0.50 -52.30
N ASP A 182 10.17 -0.29 -53.36
CA ASP A 182 10.54 0.07 -54.73
C ASP A 182 9.36 0.77 -55.43
N LYS A 183 9.60 2.00 -55.89
CA LYS A 183 8.61 2.84 -56.60
C LYS A 183 8.22 2.29 -57.98
N LYS A 184 9.00 1.34 -58.53
CA LYS A 184 8.64 0.64 -59.77
C LYS A 184 7.81 -0.61 -59.52
N LYS A 185 7.41 -0.88 -58.27
CA LYS A 185 6.65 -2.09 -57.92
C LYS A 185 5.26 -1.82 -57.39
N TYR A 186 4.35 -2.74 -57.71
CA TYR A 186 2.94 -2.64 -57.40
C TYR A 186 2.31 -4.00 -57.09
N GLY A 187 1.08 -3.96 -56.61
CA GLY A 187 0.30 -5.14 -56.26
C GLY A 187 0.60 -5.66 -54.85
N ARG A 188 -0.25 -6.58 -54.39
CA ARG A 188 -0.38 -6.96 -52.97
C ARG A 188 0.93 -7.36 -52.26
N ASN A 189 1.87 -7.97 -52.99
CA ASN A 189 3.14 -8.42 -52.44
C ASN A 189 4.35 -7.57 -52.92
N CYS A 190 4.11 -6.45 -53.61
CA CYS A 190 5.14 -5.61 -54.20
C CYS A 190 6.10 -6.37 -55.14
N ASP A 191 5.53 -7.28 -55.92
CA ASP A 191 6.21 -8.27 -56.75
C ASP A 191 6.05 -8.04 -58.27
N LYS A 192 5.20 -7.10 -58.69
CA LYS A 192 4.97 -6.76 -60.11
C LYS A 192 5.69 -5.48 -60.49
N ASP A 193 6.31 -5.44 -61.67
CA ASP A 193 7.08 -4.30 -62.16
C ASP A 193 6.28 -3.39 -63.12
N CYS A 194 6.36 -2.08 -62.91
CA CYS A 194 5.81 -1.03 -63.77
C CYS A 194 6.59 -0.90 -65.10
N GLN A 195 5.88 -0.69 -66.22
CA GLN A 195 6.48 -0.59 -67.56
C GLN A 195 6.40 0.79 -68.22
N CYS A 196 5.95 1.83 -67.50
CA CYS A 196 5.81 3.19 -68.03
C CYS A 196 7.14 3.75 -68.58
N VAL A 197 7.14 4.23 -69.82
CA VAL A 197 8.33 4.77 -70.51
C VAL A 197 8.39 6.30 -70.39
N HIS A 198 7.34 6.99 -70.83
CA HIS A 198 7.16 8.44 -70.69
C HIS A 198 5.91 8.76 -69.88
N GLY A 199 5.92 8.33 -68.62
CA GLY A 199 4.78 8.47 -67.70
C GLY A 199 5.07 7.99 -66.29
N THR A 200 4.15 8.29 -65.36
CA THR A 200 4.25 7.91 -63.93
C THR A 200 3.37 6.68 -63.66
N CYS A 201 3.84 5.75 -62.82
CA CYS A 201 3.15 4.50 -62.50
C CYS A 201 2.35 4.56 -61.19
N GLU A 202 1.17 3.96 -61.17
CA GLU A 202 0.38 3.69 -59.95
C GLU A 202 0.99 2.54 -59.12
N ASN A 203 1.77 2.88 -58.08
CA ASN A 203 2.55 1.94 -57.26
C ASN A 203 1.87 1.56 -55.92
N GLY A 204 2.45 0.62 -55.17
CA GLY A 204 1.94 0.20 -53.84
C GLY A 204 0.99 -1.00 -53.86
N ILE A 205 0.49 -1.43 -52.70
CA ILE A 205 -0.23 -2.72 -52.59
C ILE A 205 -1.64 -2.72 -53.19
N GLN A 206 -2.21 -1.52 -53.43
CA GLN A 206 -3.45 -1.31 -54.18
C GLN A 206 -3.22 -0.83 -55.63
N GLY A 207 -1.99 -0.43 -55.99
CA GLY A 207 -1.66 0.00 -57.35
C GLY A 207 -1.92 -1.09 -58.38
N ASP A 208 -2.29 -0.68 -59.60
CA ASP A 208 -2.60 -1.57 -60.72
C ASP A 208 -1.54 -1.58 -61.83
N GLY A 209 -0.52 -0.72 -61.72
CA GLY A 209 0.58 -0.58 -62.68
C GLY A 209 0.26 0.27 -63.91
N SER A 210 -0.88 0.97 -63.92
CA SER A 210 -1.25 1.90 -65.00
C SER A 210 -0.34 3.13 -65.05
N CYS A 211 -0.32 3.80 -66.21
CA CYS A 211 0.59 4.90 -66.52
C CYS A 211 -0.17 6.18 -66.93
N ASP A 212 0.10 7.32 -66.28
CA ASP A 212 -0.29 8.64 -66.81
C ASP A 212 0.81 9.18 -67.74
N CYS A 213 0.44 9.55 -68.96
CA CYS A 213 1.40 9.80 -70.05
C CYS A 213 1.78 11.27 -70.26
N ASP A 214 3.06 11.47 -70.53
CA ASP A 214 3.65 12.76 -70.87
C ASP A 214 3.08 13.35 -72.18
N SER A 215 3.25 14.67 -72.34
CA SER A 215 2.66 15.42 -73.46
C SER A 215 3.19 14.95 -74.82
N GLY A 216 2.28 14.63 -75.74
CA GLY A 216 2.61 14.12 -77.07
C GLY A 216 2.78 12.60 -77.13
N TYR A 217 2.73 11.91 -75.99
CA TYR A 217 2.78 10.46 -75.90
C TYR A 217 1.40 9.85 -75.57
N ASN A 218 1.15 8.65 -76.07
CA ASN A 218 0.00 7.82 -75.74
C ASN A 218 0.40 6.32 -75.73
N GLY A 219 -0.60 5.43 -75.72
CA GLY A 219 -0.41 4.00 -75.50
C GLY A 219 -0.46 3.62 -74.02
N THR A 220 -0.67 2.33 -73.71
CA THR A 220 -0.81 1.82 -72.33
C THR A 220 0.44 2.00 -71.48
N TRP A 221 1.61 2.14 -72.10
CA TRP A 221 2.91 2.29 -71.42
C TRP A 221 3.56 3.65 -71.71
N CYS A 222 2.83 4.56 -72.35
CA CYS A 222 3.31 5.88 -72.75
C CYS A 222 4.55 5.81 -73.66
N ASP A 223 4.48 4.89 -74.64
CA ASP A 223 5.56 4.48 -75.54
C ASP A 223 5.36 4.96 -76.99
N GLN A 224 4.19 5.54 -77.32
CA GLN A 224 3.79 5.90 -78.69
C GLN A 224 3.73 7.43 -78.85
N GLU A 225 4.28 7.98 -79.95
CA GLU A 225 4.32 9.42 -80.23
C GLU A 225 3.20 9.87 -81.18
N LEU A 226 2.53 10.99 -80.87
CA LEU A 226 1.38 11.51 -81.63
C LEU A 226 1.79 12.43 -82.80
N GLU A 227 1.96 11.84 -83.99
CA GLU A 227 2.36 12.55 -85.22
C GLU A 227 1.54 13.82 -85.56
N ALA A 228 0.21 13.76 -85.40
CA ALA A 228 -0.66 14.89 -85.72
C ALA A 228 -0.47 16.13 -84.82
N CYS A 229 0.27 15.98 -83.71
CA CYS A 229 0.63 17.06 -82.80
C CYS A 229 1.96 17.74 -83.15
N LYS A 230 2.78 17.21 -84.08
CA LYS A 230 4.11 17.77 -84.40
C LYS A 230 4.08 19.19 -85.00
N ASN A 231 3.00 19.57 -85.68
CA ASN A 231 2.86 20.87 -86.37
C ASN A 231 1.66 21.72 -85.88
N LYS A 232 0.94 21.31 -84.82
CA LYS A 232 -0.17 22.12 -84.26
C LYS A 232 0.32 23.03 -83.15
N ILE A 233 0.23 24.33 -83.37
CA ILE A 233 0.45 25.35 -82.34
C ILE A 233 -0.85 25.52 -81.56
N CYS A 234 -0.84 25.12 -80.29
CA CYS A 234 -1.95 25.32 -79.38
C CYS A 234 -1.81 26.63 -78.57
N PRO A 235 -2.92 27.25 -78.11
CA PRO A 235 -2.89 28.40 -77.20
C PRO A 235 -1.99 28.20 -75.98
N LYS A 236 -1.53 29.30 -75.37
CA LYS A 236 -0.73 29.23 -74.13
C LYS A 236 -1.52 28.47 -73.05
N ASN A 237 -0.84 27.55 -72.37
CA ASN A 237 -1.44 26.62 -71.42
C ASN A 237 -2.48 25.69 -72.07
N SER A 238 -2.15 25.08 -73.22
CA SER A 238 -2.95 24.00 -73.81
C SER A 238 -2.10 22.97 -74.56
N LYS A 239 -2.44 21.68 -74.40
CA LYS A 239 -1.79 20.53 -75.07
C LYS A 239 -2.61 20.06 -76.26
N CYS A 240 -1.90 19.56 -77.27
CA CYS A 240 -2.49 18.77 -78.33
C CYS A 240 -2.73 17.34 -77.82
N LYS A 241 -3.97 16.86 -77.89
CA LYS A 241 -4.36 15.46 -77.64
C LYS A 241 -5.31 14.98 -78.74
N ASP A 242 -5.31 13.68 -79.00
CA ASP A 242 -6.39 13.03 -79.75
C ASP A 242 -7.56 12.77 -78.81
N VAL A 243 -8.74 13.31 -79.15
CA VAL A 243 -9.98 13.12 -78.41
C VAL A 243 -11.02 12.57 -79.38
N PHE A 244 -11.27 11.26 -79.29
CA PHE A 244 -12.21 10.51 -80.15
C PHE A 244 -11.96 10.68 -81.67
N GLY A 245 -10.70 10.68 -82.12
CA GLY A 245 -10.31 10.82 -83.52
C GLY A 245 -10.19 12.27 -83.99
N TRP A 246 -10.35 13.24 -83.09
CA TRP A 246 -10.21 14.66 -83.38
C TRP A 246 -9.01 15.25 -82.65
N VAL A 247 -8.05 15.76 -83.41
CA VAL A 247 -6.82 16.36 -82.88
C VAL A 247 -7.09 17.80 -82.46
N MET A 248 -7.35 18.00 -81.16
CA MET A 248 -7.78 19.28 -80.60
C MET A 248 -6.78 19.83 -79.58
N CYS A 249 -6.73 21.16 -79.46
CA CYS A 249 -6.04 21.83 -78.37
C CYS A 249 -6.96 21.83 -77.13
N THR A 250 -6.69 20.90 -76.22
CA THR A 250 -7.30 20.85 -74.88
C THR A 250 -6.51 21.75 -73.97
N CYS A 251 -7.17 22.59 -73.16
CA CYS A 251 -6.47 23.36 -72.13
C CYS A 251 -5.59 22.43 -71.28
N ASP A 252 -4.44 22.94 -70.85
CA ASP A 252 -3.57 22.21 -69.94
C ASP A 252 -4.39 21.83 -68.71
N GLN A 253 -4.04 20.72 -68.06
CA GLN A 253 -4.61 20.37 -66.77
C GLN A 253 -4.58 21.61 -65.87
N TRP A 254 -5.70 21.87 -65.18
CA TRP A 254 -5.92 23.01 -64.29
C TRP A 254 -6.15 24.37 -64.94
N TYR A 255 -6.37 24.42 -66.25
CA TYR A 255 -6.91 25.60 -66.93
C TYR A 255 -8.27 25.26 -67.56
N LYS A 256 -9.24 26.17 -67.43
CA LYS A 256 -10.55 26.05 -68.07
C LYS A 256 -10.63 26.96 -69.29
N ARG A 257 -11.33 26.50 -70.31
CA ARG A 257 -11.62 27.28 -71.51
C ARG A 257 -12.62 28.38 -71.17
N VAL A 258 -12.25 29.63 -71.40
CA VAL A 258 -13.16 30.78 -71.35
C VAL A 258 -13.24 31.40 -72.74
N TYR A 259 -14.45 31.78 -73.16
CA TYR A 259 -14.71 32.41 -74.43
C TYR A 259 -14.59 33.93 -74.30
N ILE A 260 -13.72 34.54 -75.09
CA ILE A 260 -13.59 36.01 -75.14
C ILE A 260 -14.53 36.53 -76.22
N SER A 261 -15.58 37.23 -75.81
CA SER A 261 -16.41 38.04 -76.71
C SER A 261 -15.68 39.36 -77.03
N ILE A 262 -15.17 39.49 -78.25
CA ILE A 262 -14.62 40.78 -78.72
C ILE A 262 -15.77 41.58 -79.34
N ASN A 263 -16.23 42.63 -78.66
CA ASN A 263 -17.09 43.65 -79.26
C ASN A 263 -16.22 44.77 -79.84
N ASP A 264 -16.57 45.30 -81.02
CA ASP A 264 -15.77 46.26 -81.82
C ASP A 264 -15.60 47.67 -81.24
N THR A 265 -15.89 47.87 -79.95
CA THR A 265 -15.65 49.12 -79.21
C THR A 265 -15.02 48.79 -77.86
N GLY A 266 -13.69 48.90 -77.77
CA GLY A 266 -12.93 48.40 -76.64
C GLY A 266 -13.21 49.11 -75.31
N SER A 267 -13.86 48.40 -74.39
CA SER A 267 -13.81 48.64 -72.94
C SER A 267 -14.32 47.43 -72.13
N ASP A 268 -13.47 46.98 -71.21
CA ASP A 268 -13.71 46.16 -70.01
C ASP A 268 -14.20 44.69 -70.09
N LEU A 269 -13.63 43.92 -69.15
CA LEU A 269 -13.81 42.48 -68.94
C LEU A 269 -15.12 42.19 -68.18
N VAL A 270 -15.91 41.23 -68.67
CA VAL A 270 -16.98 40.59 -67.88
C VAL A 270 -16.77 39.07 -67.89
N ASN A 271 -16.57 38.51 -66.70
CA ASN A 271 -16.40 37.08 -66.50
C ASN A 271 -17.79 36.42 -66.45
N GLY A 272 -18.36 36.11 -67.61
CA GLY A 272 -19.72 35.57 -67.75
C GLY A 272 -19.74 34.15 -68.31
N THR A 273 -20.23 33.20 -67.51
CA THR A 273 -20.55 31.83 -67.97
C THR A 273 -21.83 31.81 -68.82
N ASP A 274 -21.85 30.93 -69.82
CA ASP A 274 -22.98 30.58 -70.71
C ASP A 274 -23.56 31.68 -71.61
N VAL A 275 -22.92 31.88 -72.77
CA VAL A 275 -23.58 32.43 -73.96
C VAL A 275 -24.25 31.30 -74.74
N THR A 276 -25.53 31.05 -74.46
CA THR A 276 -26.39 30.22 -75.31
C THR A 276 -27.19 31.08 -76.29
N THR A 277 -26.66 31.30 -77.50
CA THR A 277 -27.47 31.59 -78.70
C THR A 277 -26.60 31.52 -79.96
N VAL A 278 -26.90 30.60 -80.87
CA VAL A 278 -26.30 30.57 -82.21
C VAL A 278 -27.25 31.27 -83.17
N GLY A 279 -26.88 32.47 -83.61
CA GLY A 279 -27.54 33.18 -84.70
C GLY A 279 -26.80 32.97 -86.02
N SER A 280 -27.51 32.48 -87.04
CA SER A 280 -26.95 32.16 -88.35
C SER A 280 -26.73 33.41 -89.22
N ASN A 281 -25.46 33.74 -89.53
CA ASN A 281 -24.96 33.95 -90.91
C ASN A 281 -23.48 34.40 -90.89
N GLU A 282 -22.80 34.19 -92.01
CA GLU A 282 -21.34 34.22 -92.12
C GLU A 282 -20.69 35.57 -91.80
N THR A 283 -19.80 35.58 -90.82
CA THR A 283 -18.46 36.19 -90.92
C THR A 283 -17.55 35.47 -89.93
N GLU A 284 -16.24 35.48 -90.20
CA GLU A 284 -15.25 34.69 -89.47
C GLU A 284 -15.02 35.26 -88.05
N VAL A 285 -15.92 34.94 -87.11
CA VAL A 285 -15.71 35.23 -85.69
C VAL A 285 -14.52 34.39 -85.22
N LYS A 286 -13.35 35.03 -85.10
CA LYS A 286 -12.19 34.47 -84.40
C LYS A 286 -12.53 34.35 -82.92
N ASN A 287 -13.26 33.29 -82.58
CA ASN A 287 -13.52 32.84 -81.22
C ASN A 287 -12.20 32.44 -80.57
N SER A 288 -11.42 33.42 -80.12
CA SER A 288 -10.22 33.21 -79.33
C SER A 288 -10.64 32.73 -77.95
N HIS A 289 -10.59 31.42 -77.74
CA HIS A 289 -10.74 30.84 -76.41
C HIS A 289 -9.39 30.93 -75.68
N GLU A 290 -9.39 31.50 -74.49
CA GLU A 290 -8.23 31.50 -73.60
C GLU A 290 -8.38 30.41 -72.53
N CYS A 291 -7.28 29.77 -72.19
CA CYS A 291 -7.20 28.82 -71.09
C CYS A 291 -6.79 29.60 -69.84
N VAL A 292 -7.78 29.95 -69.01
CA VAL A 292 -7.57 30.68 -67.74
C VAL A 292 -7.39 29.70 -66.58
N PRO A 293 -6.64 30.05 -65.53
CA PRO A 293 -6.46 29.18 -64.37
C PRO A 293 -7.80 28.82 -63.73
N ILE A 294 -7.99 27.54 -63.38
CA ILE A 294 -9.08 27.11 -62.51
C ILE A 294 -8.74 27.54 -61.08
N ASP A 295 -9.69 28.13 -60.36
CA ASP A 295 -9.53 28.33 -58.92
C ASP A 295 -9.83 27.01 -58.19
N VAL A 296 -8.75 26.28 -57.92
CA VAL A 296 -8.73 24.93 -57.39
C VAL A 296 -9.19 24.84 -55.92
N CYS A 297 -9.34 25.98 -55.23
CA CYS A 297 -9.85 26.02 -53.86
C CYS A 297 -11.37 26.16 -53.77
N THR A 298 -12.03 26.70 -54.80
CA THR A 298 -13.48 27.01 -54.77
C THR A 298 -14.33 26.06 -55.61
N GLU A 299 -13.79 25.45 -56.67
CA GLU A 299 -14.50 24.45 -57.46
C GLU A 299 -14.42 23.06 -56.81
N SER A 300 -15.56 22.55 -56.31
CA SER A 300 -15.65 21.29 -55.56
C SER A 300 -15.15 20.07 -56.34
N SER A 301 -15.22 20.08 -57.67
CA SER A 301 -14.68 19.03 -58.54
C SER A 301 -13.15 18.95 -58.57
N TYR A 302 -12.44 19.96 -58.05
CA TYR A 302 -10.98 20.07 -58.08
C TYR A 302 -10.34 20.33 -56.72
N LYS A 303 -11.12 20.35 -55.63
CA LYS A 303 -10.63 20.53 -54.26
C LYS A 303 -9.56 19.47 -53.94
N ARG A 304 -8.31 19.92 -53.77
CA ARG A 304 -7.14 19.04 -53.56
C ARG A 304 -6.52 19.08 -52.17
N CYS A 305 -6.79 20.10 -51.38
CA CYS A 305 -6.34 20.12 -49.99
C CYS A 305 -7.23 19.21 -49.13
N HIS A 306 -6.68 18.70 -48.03
CA HIS A 306 -7.45 17.94 -47.04
C HIS A 306 -8.64 18.75 -46.50
N ASP A 307 -9.70 18.09 -46.01
CA ASP A 307 -10.83 18.81 -45.42
C ASP A 307 -10.41 19.63 -44.18
N ASN A 308 -9.43 19.15 -43.43
CA ASN A 308 -8.80 19.86 -42.30
C ASN A 308 -7.58 20.70 -42.72
N ALA A 309 -7.59 21.28 -43.92
CA ALA A 309 -6.56 22.19 -44.41
C ALA A 309 -7.15 23.49 -44.98
N SER A 310 -6.43 24.59 -44.77
CA SER A 310 -6.66 25.83 -45.51
C SER A 310 -6.07 25.71 -46.92
N CYS A 311 -6.79 26.24 -47.92
CA CYS A 311 -6.41 26.21 -49.33
C CYS A 311 -6.15 27.62 -49.84
N THR A 312 -4.99 27.83 -50.48
CA THR A 312 -4.65 29.10 -51.15
C THR A 312 -4.13 28.84 -52.57
N THR A 313 -4.70 29.51 -53.57
CA THR A 313 -4.27 29.33 -54.97
C THR A 313 -3.01 30.17 -55.24
N VAL A 314 -1.85 29.51 -55.40
CA VAL A 314 -0.54 30.15 -55.65
C VAL A 314 -0.13 30.13 -57.12
N GLY A 315 -0.86 29.39 -57.96
CA GLY A 315 -0.70 29.39 -59.40
C GLY A 315 -1.67 28.45 -60.09
N PRO A 316 -1.65 28.40 -61.43
CA PRO A 316 -2.57 27.56 -62.18
C PRO A 316 -2.30 26.08 -61.89
N GLY A 317 -3.28 25.38 -61.33
CA GLY A 317 -3.10 24.01 -60.85
C GLY A 317 -2.20 23.83 -59.64
N LYS A 318 -1.76 24.92 -59.02
CA LYS A 318 -0.90 24.91 -57.84
C LYS A 318 -1.64 25.58 -56.70
N VAL A 319 -2.15 24.75 -55.81
CA VAL A 319 -2.59 25.17 -54.48
C VAL A 319 -1.40 25.09 -53.53
N ASN A 320 -1.40 25.97 -52.54
CA ASN A 320 -0.63 25.83 -51.33
C ASN A 320 -1.64 25.50 -50.23
N CYS A 321 -1.56 24.26 -49.75
CA CYS A 321 -2.38 23.75 -48.68
C CYS A 321 -1.61 23.88 -47.35
N SER A 322 -2.30 24.16 -46.26
CA SER A 322 -1.71 24.13 -44.92
C SER A 322 -2.71 23.61 -43.91
N CYS A 323 -2.34 22.61 -43.11
CA CYS A 323 -3.21 22.04 -42.11
C CYS A 323 -3.75 23.09 -41.13
N LEU A 324 -5.00 22.91 -40.71
CA LEU A 324 -5.62 23.75 -39.67
C LEU A 324 -4.96 23.47 -38.31
N THR A 325 -5.12 24.42 -37.37
CA THR A 325 -4.64 24.25 -35.99
C THR A 325 -5.14 22.92 -35.41
N GLY A 326 -4.25 22.17 -34.76
CA GLY A 326 -4.54 20.84 -34.24
C GLY A 326 -4.27 19.68 -35.22
N TYR A 327 -3.87 19.98 -36.46
CA TYR A 327 -3.50 18.98 -37.48
C TYR A 327 -2.08 19.19 -38.00
N HIS A 328 -1.43 18.12 -38.43
CA HIS A 328 -0.09 18.12 -39.01
C HIS A 328 -0.05 17.35 -40.33
N GLY A 329 0.95 17.65 -41.16
CA GLY A 329 1.08 17.11 -42.51
C GLY A 329 1.50 18.19 -43.50
N ASP A 330 1.25 17.93 -44.79
CA ASP A 330 1.64 18.81 -45.90
C ASP A 330 0.48 19.67 -46.44
N GLY A 331 -0.70 19.58 -45.81
CA GLY A 331 -1.92 20.27 -46.26
C GLY A 331 -2.76 19.46 -47.26
N TYR A 332 -2.18 18.48 -47.95
CA TYR A 332 -2.89 17.53 -48.81
C TYR A 332 -3.34 16.31 -48.00
N VAL A 333 -2.49 15.87 -47.07
CA VAL A 333 -2.85 15.02 -45.93
C VAL A 333 -2.69 15.86 -44.67
N CYS A 334 -3.70 15.81 -43.79
CA CYS A 334 -3.67 16.49 -42.49
C CYS A 334 -4.22 15.56 -41.42
N ASP A 335 -3.30 14.87 -40.75
CA ASP A 335 -3.59 13.97 -39.65
C ASP A 335 -3.74 14.76 -38.35
N PRO A 336 -4.68 14.40 -37.47
CA PRO A 336 -4.81 15.05 -36.18
C PRO A 336 -3.50 14.91 -35.39
N ILE A 337 -3.09 15.99 -34.74
CA ILE A 337 -2.03 15.95 -33.74
C ILE A 337 -2.65 15.38 -32.49
N ASP A 338 -2.29 14.16 -32.10
CA ASP A 338 -2.55 13.67 -30.75
C ASP A 338 -1.40 14.10 -29.83
N PRO A 339 -1.64 15.01 -28.85
CA PRO A 339 -0.60 15.42 -27.91
C PRO A 339 -0.08 14.27 -27.05
N CYS A 340 -0.88 13.23 -26.82
CA CYS A 340 -0.51 12.10 -25.96
C CYS A 340 0.64 11.27 -26.53
N GLN A 341 0.86 11.29 -27.85
CA GLN A 341 1.99 10.61 -28.50
C GLN A 341 3.36 11.25 -28.21
N VAL A 342 3.39 12.48 -27.66
CA VAL A 342 4.61 13.22 -27.37
C VAL A 342 4.62 13.62 -25.89
N ASP A 343 5.60 13.12 -25.13
CA ASP A 343 5.79 13.46 -23.71
C ASP A 343 4.53 13.27 -22.84
N ASN A 344 3.68 12.28 -23.17
CA ASN A 344 2.40 12.03 -22.49
C ASN A 344 1.51 13.30 -22.45
N GLY A 345 1.53 14.13 -23.50
CA GLY A 345 0.84 15.43 -23.54
C GLY A 345 1.37 16.50 -22.58
N GLY A 346 2.40 16.19 -21.78
CA GLY A 346 2.81 16.98 -20.61
C GLY A 346 2.20 16.50 -19.28
N CYS A 347 1.47 15.38 -19.27
CA CYS A 347 0.94 14.74 -18.06
C CYS A 347 2.04 13.97 -17.30
N ASP A 348 2.08 14.04 -15.96
CA ASP A 348 3.06 13.30 -15.14
C ASP A 348 2.90 11.79 -15.31
N SER A 349 3.82 11.16 -16.04
CA SER A 349 3.80 9.73 -16.38
C SER A 349 3.77 8.78 -15.18
N ASN A 350 4.05 9.25 -13.97
CA ASN A 350 3.99 8.43 -12.74
C ASN A 350 2.61 8.51 -12.05
N ARG A 351 1.76 9.47 -12.43
CA ARG A 351 0.54 9.85 -11.69
C ARG A 351 -0.69 10.06 -12.56
N SER A 352 -0.52 10.31 -13.85
CA SER A 352 -1.59 10.48 -14.83
C SER A 352 -1.25 9.86 -16.18
N ARG A 353 -2.30 9.40 -16.86
CA ARG A 353 -2.27 9.09 -18.29
C ARG A 353 -2.81 10.29 -19.07
N CYS A 354 -2.27 10.53 -20.25
CA CYS A 354 -2.89 11.42 -21.21
C CYS A 354 -4.07 10.72 -21.89
N ARG A 355 -5.14 11.48 -22.15
CA ARG A 355 -6.26 11.07 -22.98
C ARG A 355 -6.48 12.10 -24.09
N TYR A 356 -6.57 11.63 -25.32
CA TYR A 356 -6.83 12.48 -26.48
C TYR A 356 -8.25 13.07 -26.40
N ALA A 357 -8.36 14.40 -26.50
CA ALA A 357 -9.63 15.12 -26.39
C ALA A 357 -10.11 15.68 -27.74
N GLY A 358 -9.19 15.88 -28.67
CA GLY A 358 -9.45 16.39 -30.02
C GLY A 358 -8.14 16.80 -30.71
N PRO A 359 -8.19 17.24 -31.98
CA PRO A 359 -6.98 17.58 -32.73
C PRO A 359 -6.18 18.70 -32.04
N GLY A 360 -4.99 18.38 -31.54
CA GLY A 360 -4.16 19.28 -30.73
C GLY A 360 -4.59 19.44 -29.26
N GLU A 361 -5.62 18.73 -28.79
CA GLU A 361 -6.21 18.84 -27.45
C GLU A 361 -6.14 17.51 -26.70
N HIS A 362 -5.87 17.56 -25.40
CA HIS A 362 -5.79 16.40 -24.52
C HIS A 362 -6.26 16.74 -23.10
N THR A 363 -6.52 15.72 -22.29
CA THR A 363 -6.73 15.83 -20.84
C THR A 363 -5.84 14.85 -20.08
N CYS A 364 -5.39 15.22 -18.89
CA CYS A 364 -4.69 14.31 -17.99
C CYS A 364 -5.68 13.62 -17.04
N GLU A 365 -5.77 12.30 -17.11
CA GLU A 365 -6.57 11.49 -16.18
C GLU A 365 -5.67 10.85 -15.13
N CYS A 366 -6.04 10.99 -13.85
CA CYS A 366 -5.23 10.47 -12.75
C CYS A 366 -5.23 8.92 -12.71
N LEU A 367 -4.05 8.35 -12.50
CA LEU A 367 -3.90 6.91 -12.28
C LEU A 367 -4.52 6.48 -10.96
N ARG A 368 -4.83 5.19 -10.81
CA ARG A 368 -5.43 4.65 -9.59
C ARG A 368 -4.59 4.97 -8.36
N GLY A 369 -5.22 5.59 -7.36
CA GLY A 369 -4.55 6.06 -6.14
C GLY A 369 -4.13 7.53 -6.18
N TYR A 370 -4.44 8.23 -7.27
CA TYR A 370 -4.27 9.67 -7.43
C TYR A 370 -5.60 10.35 -7.74
N GLU A 371 -5.72 11.62 -7.34
CA GLU A 371 -6.85 12.51 -7.64
C GLU A 371 -6.35 13.86 -8.18
N MET A 372 -7.21 14.58 -8.90
CA MET A 372 -6.84 15.85 -9.55
C MET A 372 -6.87 16.99 -8.54
N ASP A 373 -5.71 17.57 -8.24
CA ASP A 373 -5.63 18.81 -7.47
C ASP A 373 -6.01 19.99 -8.38
N LEU A 374 -7.13 20.63 -8.07
CA LEU A 374 -7.66 21.75 -8.86
C LEU A 374 -6.83 23.04 -8.75
N GLN A 375 -5.99 23.20 -7.74
CA GLN A 375 -5.11 24.36 -7.57
C GLN A 375 -3.78 24.17 -8.29
N LEU A 376 -3.23 22.95 -8.22
CA LEU A 376 -1.95 22.59 -8.84
C LEU A 376 -2.10 22.07 -10.27
N GLN A 377 -3.32 21.78 -10.73
CA GLN A 377 -3.64 21.22 -12.05
C GLN A 377 -2.82 19.94 -12.34
N THR A 378 -2.66 19.09 -11.33
CA THR A 378 -1.86 17.87 -11.40
C THR A 378 -2.43 16.79 -10.49
N CYS A 379 -2.05 15.54 -10.74
CA CYS A 379 -2.52 14.41 -9.96
C CYS A 379 -1.67 14.25 -8.68
N VAL A 380 -2.34 14.33 -7.54
CA VAL A 380 -1.77 14.13 -6.20
C VAL A 380 -2.24 12.78 -5.64
N MET A 381 -1.47 12.18 -4.73
CA MET A 381 -1.90 10.91 -4.11
C MET A 381 -3.18 11.15 -3.31
N ILE A 382 -4.16 10.25 -3.45
CA ILE A 382 -5.39 10.27 -2.66
C ILE A 382 -5.03 10.15 -1.18
N ASP A 383 -5.54 11.07 -0.36
CA ASP A 383 -5.37 10.99 1.10
C ASP A 383 -6.30 9.92 1.71
N VAL A 384 -5.81 8.69 1.71
CA VAL A 384 -6.47 7.53 2.33
C VAL A 384 -6.74 7.75 3.82
N CYS A 385 -5.91 8.53 4.51
CA CYS A 385 -6.07 8.83 5.94
C CYS A 385 -7.27 9.75 6.20
N SER A 386 -7.53 10.72 5.31
CA SER A 386 -8.70 11.61 5.40
C SER A 386 -10.02 10.94 5.00
N ILE A 387 -9.99 9.99 4.06
CA ILE A 387 -11.22 9.35 3.54
C ILE A 387 -11.79 8.31 4.52
N ASN A 388 -10.94 7.58 5.24
CA ASN A 388 -11.38 6.53 6.17
C ASN A 388 -10.55 6.55 7.47
N ALA A 389 -10.92 7.45 8.39
CA ALA A 389 -10.35 7.58 9.73
C ALA A 389 -10.55 6.35 10.66
N SER A 390 -10.94 5.20 10.12
CA SER A 390 -11.16 3.93 10.82
C SER A 390 -10.10 2.86 10.51
N TYR A 391 -9.08 3.14 9.69
CA TYR A 391 -8.03 2.16 9.37
C TYR A 391 -6.96 2.02 10.48
N CYS A 392 -6.53 3.15 11.07
CA CYS A 392 -5.60 3.15 12.20
C CYS A 392 -6.34 3.16 13.54
N SER A 393 -5.62 2.89 14.63
CA SER A 393 -6.14 3.07 15.99
C SER A 393 -6.50 4.54 16.27
N GLU A 394 -7.46 4.78 17.16
CA GLU A 394 -7.74 6.13 17.69
C GLU A 394 -6.54 6.74 18.47
N TYR A 395 -5.55 5.91 18.81
CA TYR A 395 -4.28 6.29 19.43
C TYR A 395 -3.08 6.13 18.47
N ALA A 396 -3.31 6.23 17.15
CA ALA A 396 -2.28 6.20 16.14
C ALA A 396 -2.37 7.40 15.18
N THR A 397 -1.24 7.74 14.58
CA THR A 397 -1.14 8.68 13.46
C THR A 397 -1.07 7.88 12.16
N CYS A 398 -1.89 8.27 11.18
CA CYS A 398 -1.88 7.72 9.83
C CYS A 398 -0.96 8.55 8.93
N SER A 399 -0.20 7.90 8.05
CA SER A 399 0.60 8.57 7.01
C SER A 399 0.47 7.86 5.67
N VAL A 400 0.40 8.62 4.58
CA VAL A 400 0.37 8.07 3.21
C VAL A 400 1.79 7.74 2.78
N ILE A 401 2.05 6.48 2.47
CA ILE A 401 3.37 5.98 2.04
C ILE A 401 3.42 5.64 0.53
N GLY A 402 2.27 5.64 -0.15
CA GLY A 402 2.18 5.43 -1.59
C GLY A 402 0.74 5.44 -2.11
N PRO A 403 0.52 5.18 -3.41
CA PRO A 403 -0.81 5.21 -4.01
C PRO A 403 -1.71 4.13 -3.41
N LEU A 404 -2.80 4.54 -2.75
CA LEU A 404 -3.67 3.69 -1.92
C LEU A 404 -2.95 2.95 -0.78
N GLN A 405 -1.74 3.36 -0.39
CA GLN A 405 -0.94 2.74 0.68
C GLN A 405 -0.71 3.71 1.83
N PHE A 406 -0.95 3.24 3.05
CA PHE A 406 -0.79 4.00 4.27
C PHE A 406 -0.03 3.18 5.32
N ASP A 407 0.62 3.87 6.25
CA ASP A 407 1.19 3.31 7.47
C ASP A 407 0.50 3.93 8.70
N CYS A 408 0.40 3.13 9.76
CA CYS A 408 -0.16 3.55 11.04
C CYS A 408 0.95 3.46 12.10
N THR A 409 1.24 4.56 12.79
CA THR A 409 2.21 4.57 13.89
C THR A 409 1.51 4.91 15.20
N CYS A 410 1.67 4.09 16.25
CA CYS A 410 1.10 4.41 17.57
C CYS A 410 1.68 5.73 18.11
N ASN A 411 0.83 6.53 18.74
CA ASN A 411 1.21 7.81 19.35
C ASN A 411 2.13 7.59 20.56
N GLU A 412 2.87 8.62 20.97
CA GLU A 412 3.82 8.54 22.09
C GLU A 412 3.17 7.98 23.37
N GLY A 413 3.82 6.99 23.99
CA GLY A 413 3.32 6.29 25.17
C GLY A 413 2.41 5.08 24.90
N TYR A 414 2.01 4.86 23.64
CA TYR A 414 1.30 3.67 23.20
C TYR A 414 2.23 2.70 22.45
N GLY A 415 1.92 1.41 22.50
CA GLY A 415 2.66 0.36 21.80
C GLY A 415 1.72 -0.58 21.04
N GLY A 416 2.16 -1.09 19.89
CA GLY A 416 1.33 -1.90 19.02
C GLY A 416 1.77 -1.88 17.56
N ASP A 417 0.85 -2.24 16.66
CA ASP A 417 1.04 -2.29 15.20
C ASP A 417 0.37 -1.11 14.46
N GLY A 418 0.05 -0.02 15.18
CA GLY A 418 -0.61 1.17 14.63
C GLY A 418 -2.11 1.00 14.35
N ILE A 419 -2.54 -0.19 13.93
CA ILE A 419 -3.95 -0.57 13.79
C ILE A 419 -4.53 -0.84 15.19
N SER A 420 -3.76 -1.51 16.04
CA SER A 420 -4.07 -1.81 17.44
C SER A 420 -2.99 -1.20 18.34
N CYS A 421 -3.31 -0.07 18.99
CA CYS A 421 -2.42 0.58 19.95
C CYS A 421 -2.94 0.38 21.37
N TYR A 422 -2.04 -0.08 22.25
CA TYR A 422 -2.31 -0.36 23.66
C TYR A 422 -1.57 0.64 24.54
N ASN A 423 -2.12 0.97 25.70
CA ASN A 423 -1.45 1.79 26.70
C ASN A 423 -0.47 0.95 27.55
N ASN A 424 0.46 1.58 28.25
CA ASN A 424 1.45 0.90 29.10
C ASN A 424 0.82 0.20 30.33
N ILE A 425 1.58 -0.68 30.98
CA ILE A 425 1.08 -1.50 32.11
C ILE A 425 0.55 -0.63 33.25
N ALA A 426 1.21 0.47 33.58
CA ALA A 426 0.80 1.34 34.68
C ALA A 426 -0.58 1.96 34.43
N ASP A 427 -0.77 2.57 33.25
CA ASP A 427 -2.01 3.23 32.87
C ASP A 427 -3.16 2.21 32.64
N ILE A 428 -2.86 1.01 32.11
CA ILE A 428 -3.86 -0.06 31.96
C ILE A 428 -4.48 -0.50 33.30
N ILE A 429 -3.73 -0.45 34.40
CA ILE A 429 -4.28 -0.81 35.73
C ILE A 429 -5.31 0.23 36.19
N GLU A 430 -5.08 1.51 35.87
CA GLU A 430 -6.05 2.57 36.11
C GLU A 430 -7.29 2.42 35.20
N ASP A 431 -7.11 2.18 33.90
CA ASP A 431 -8.20 1.92 32.96
C ASP A 431 -9.06 0.71 33.37
N LEU A 432 -8.44 -0.37 33.85
CA LEU A 432 -9.16 -1.54 34.36
C LEU A 432 -9.98 -1.21 35.63
N ASN A 433 -9.54 -0.28 36.47
CA ASN A 433 -10.30 0.17 37.63
C ASN A 433 -11.45 1.10 37.25
N ASN A 434 -11.22 2.01 36.31
CA ASN A 434 -12.16 3.08 35.95
C ASN A 434 -13.19 2.64 34.88
N PHE A 435 -12.73 1.96 33.83
CA PHE A 435 -13.49 1.65 32.61
C PHE A 435 -13.66 0.16 32.32
N GLY A 436 -12.98 -0.71 33.09
CA GLY A 436 -13.08 -2.16 32.95
C GLY A 436 -14.50 -2.74 33.15
N ASP A 437 -14.63 -4.05 32.98
CA ASP A 437 -15.91 -4.72 33.19
C ASP A 437 -16.22 -4.96 34.68
N ASN A 438 -17.43 -5.46 34.96
CA ASN A 438 -17.93 -5.72 36.30
C ASN A 438 -17.07 -6.67 37.16
N LYS A 439 -16.07 -7.38 36.60
CA LYS A 439 -15.12 -8.18 37.38
C LYS A 439 -14.01 -7.34 38.02
N VAL A 440 -13.60 -6.24 37.38
CA VAL A 440 -12.41 -5.44 37.74
C VAL A 440 -12.70 -3.98 38.07
N LYS A 441 -13.75 -3.39 37.47
CA LYS A 441 -14.12 -1.99 37.69
C LYS A 441 -14.46 -1.72 39.16
N GLY A 442 -13.83 -0.69 39.73
CA GLY A 442 -13.93 -0.32 41.14
C GLY A 442 -13.44 -1.39 42.12
N LYS A 443 -12.66 -2.38 41.65
CA LYS A 443 -12.12 -3.51 42.44
C LYS A 443 -10.60 -3.62 42.34
N MET A 444 -9.96 -2.62 41.76
CA MET A 444 -8.53 -2.52 41.50
C MET A 444 -7.95 -1.25 42.15
N ASN A 445 -8.64 -0.64 43.12
CA ASN A 445 -8.23 0.61 43.77
C ASN A 445 -6.90 0.46 44.51
N TYR A 446 -6.70 -0.66 45.21
CA TYR A 446 -5.46 -0.98 45.92
C TYR A 446 -4.33 -1.29 44.93
N ALA A 447 -4.63 -1.93 43.81
CA ALA A 447 -3.68 -2.20 42.74
C ALA A 447 -3.20 -0.92 42.04
N SER A 448 -4.14 -0.08 41.60
CA SER A 448 -3.88 1.22 40.97
C SER A 448 -3.09 2.11 41.91
N ARG A 449 -3.47 2.22 43.19
CA ARG A 449 -2.75 3.00 44.20
C ARG A 449 -1.35 2.46 44.51
N LEU A 450 -1.17 1.14 44.60
CA LEU A 450 0.14 0.52 44.80
C LEU A 450 1.10 0.86 43.65
N VAL A 451 0.62 0.81 42.41
CA VAL A 451 1.45 1.15 41.24
C VAL A 451 1.69 2.65 41.15
N SER A 452 0.66 3.49 41.29
CA SER A 452 0.81 4.95 41.17
C SER A 452 1.70 5.57 42.24
N GLU A 453 1.66 5.08 43.49
CA GLU A 453 2.49 5.60 44.58
C GLU A 453 3.95 5.08 44.56
N HIS A 454 4.20 3.86 44.04
CA HIS A 454 5.49 3.18 44.25
C HIS A 454 6.21 2.61 43.02
N TYR A 455 5.56 2.43 41.86
CA TYR A 455 6.19 1.75 40.71
C TYR A 455 5.68 2.19 39.34
N TYR A 456 5.13 3.42 39.26
CA TYR A 456 4.51 3.96 38.05
C TYR A 456 5.54 4.19 36.94
N LYS A 457 6.68 4.80 37.25
CA LYS A 457 7.71 5.15 36.24
C LYS A 457 8.27 3.88 35.60
N GLU A 458 8.53 2.87 36.42
CA GLU A 458 9.10 1.58 36.06
C GLU A 458 8.11 0.78 35.18
N LEU A 459 6.85 0.65 35.59
CA LEU A 459 5.81 -0.03 34.81
C LEU A 459 5.26 0.77 33.63
N ARG A 460 5.63 2.05 33.50
CA ARG A 460 5.26 2.89 32.35
C ARG A 460 6.27 2.81 31.22
N ASN A 461 7.56 2.90 31.52
CA ASN A 461 8.59 3.18 30.51
C ASN A 461 9.45 1.96 30.14
N ASN A 462 9.46 0.93 30.98
CA ASN A 462 10.43 -0.16 30.90
C ASN A 462 9.74 -1.50 30.54
N GLY A 463 10.49 -2.50 30.06
CA GLY A 463 9.94 -3.84 29.81
C GLY A 463 10.55 -4.60 28.61
N PRO A 464 9.90 -5.68 28.14
CA PRO A 464 8.55 -6.08 28.48
C PRO A 464 8.44 -6.82 29.83
N PHE A 465 7.31 -6.63 30.51
CA PHE A 465 7.00 -7.31 31.78
C PHE A 465 5.75 -8.19 31.70
N THR A 466 5.59 -9.10 32.66
CA THR A 466 4.29 -9.70 32.96
C THR A 466 3.88 -9.48 34.39
N LEU A 467 2.84 -8.69 34.62
CA LEU A 467 2.37 -8.31 35.94
C LEU A 467 1.15 -9.16 36.37
N PHE A 468 1.28 -9.80 37.53
CA PHE A 468 0.22 -10.53 38.23
C PHE A 468 -0.41 -9.67 39.33
N ILE A 469 -1.40 -8.84 38.98
CA ILE A 469 -1.92 -7.80 39.88
C ILE A 469 -3.20 -8.25 40.62
N PRO A 470 -3.29 -8.19 41.96
CA PRO A 470 -4.48 -8.64 42.69
C PRO A 470 -5.60 -7.60 42.69
N THR A 471 -6.85 -8.07 42.74
CA THR A 471 -7.99 -7.21 43.13
C THR A 471 -7.94 -6.83 44.61
N ASP A 472 -8.70 -5.80 45.00
CA ASP A 472 -8.79 -5.32 46.39
C ASP A 472 -9.17 -6.43 47.39
N GLY A 473 -10.02 -7.36 46.96
CA GLY A 473 -10.38 -8.56 47.73
C GLY A 473 -9.21 -9.51 47.93
N GLY A 474 -8.35 -9.63 46.91
CA GLY A 474 -7.12 -10.42 46.94
C GLY A 474 -6.06 -9.86 47.89
N PHE A 475 -5.93 -8.54 47.99
CA PHE A 475 -5.11 -7.88 49.03
C PHE A 475 -5.67 -8.15 50.44
N ARG A 476 -6.96 -7.85 50.68
CA ARG A 476 -7.61 -8.06 52.00
C ARG A 476 -7.47 -9.49 52.51
N THR A 477 -7.58 -10.48 51.62
CA THR A 477 -7.47 -11.91 51.96
C THR A 477 -6.07 -12.31 52.46
N VAL A 478 -5.02 -11.54 52.15
CA VAL A 478 -3.63 -11.91 52.44
C VAL A 478 -3.02 -11.03 53.53
N LEU A 479 -3.26 -9.71 53.51
CA LEU A 479 -2.80 -8.79 54.56
C LEU A 479 -3.45 -9.11 55.92
N GLY A 480 -4.74 -9.49 55.92
CA GLY A 480 -5.41 -10.06 57.09
C GLY A 480 -5.74 -9.03 58.17
N ARG A 481 -4.87 -8.89 59.18
CA ARG A 481 -4.99 -7.86 60.23
C ARG A 481 -4.24 -6.57 59.89
N GLN A 482 -3.21 -6.66 59.05
CA GLN A 482 -2.50 -5.49 58.54
C GLN A 482 -3.42 -4.75 57.56
N SER A 483 -3.49 -3.42 57.68
CA SER A 483 -4.28 -2.62 56.73
C SER A 483 -3.55 -2.48 55.38
N PHE A 484 -4.28 -2.14 54.32
CA PHE A 484 -3.62 -1.81 53.05
C PHE A 484 -2.79 -0.53 53.20
N GLU A 485 -3.25 0.38 54.04
CA GLU A 485 -2.63 1.65 54.39
C GLU A 485 -1.29 1.46 55.11
N GLU A 486 -1.17 0.49 56.02
CA GLU A 486 0.10 0.09 56.65
C GLU A 486 1.06 -0.56 55.67
N PHE A 487 0.55 -1.37 54.73
CA PHE A 487 1.37 -2.03 53.71
C PHE A 487 1.93 -1.02 52.69
N VAL A 488 1.09 -0.10 52.20
CA VAL A 488 1.49 0.91 51.21
C VAL A 488 2.33 2.05 51.82
N ALA A 489 2.22 2.30 53.13
CA ALA A 489 3.10 3.25 53.83
C ALA A 489 4.56 2.78 53.91
N ASP A 490 4.82 1.46 53.88
CA ASP A 490 6.16 0.89 53.75
C ASP A 490 6.51 0.69 52.27
N ALA A 491 6.96 1.78 51.63
CA ALA A 491 7.32 1.81 50.21
C ALA A 491 8.37 0.74 49.82
N ASP A 492 9.30 0.39 50.71
CA ASP A 492 10.34 -0.61 50.42
C ASP A 492 9.74 -2.01 50.40
N THR A 493 8.95 -2.37 51.41
CA THR A 493 8.20 -3.64 51.41
C THR A 493 7.21 -3.70 50.23
N ALA A 494 6.54 -2.60 49.91
CA ALA A 494 5.59 -2.51 48.80
C ALA A 494 6.27 -2.75 47.44
N LYS A 495 7.37 -2.06 47.14
CA LYS A 495 8.16 -2.27 45.91
C LYS A 495 8.66 -3.72 45.81
N GLN A 496 9.26 -4.28 46.87
CA GLN A 496 9.80 -5.65 46.83
C GLN A 496 8.70 -6.70 46.62
N VAL A 497 7.55 -6.56 47.29
CA VAL A 497 6.40 -7.46 47.06
C VAL A 497 5.89 -7.32 45.64
N LEU A 498 5.85 -6.11 45.06
CA LEU A 498 5.43 -5.91 43.67
C LEU A 498 6.41 -6.53 42.65
N ARG A 499 7.74 -6.43 42.86
CA ARG A 499 8.76 -7.10 42.03
C ARG A 499 8.60 -8.63 41.99
N GLN A 500 8.07 -9.23 43.06
CA GLN A 500 7.71 -10.67 43.09
C GLN A 500 6.38 -11.00 42.39
N HIS A 501 5.58 -10.00 42.01
CA HIS A 501 4.39 -10.15 41.16
C HIS A 501 4.68 -9.81 39.69
N ILE A 502 5.88 -9.33 39.37
CA ILE A 502 6.34 -9.04 38.01
C ILE A 502 7.27 -10.17 37.56
N LEU A 503 7.00 -10.74 36.39
CA LEU A 503 7.97 -11.54 35.63
C LEU A 503 8.66 -10.65 34.60
N VAL A 504 9.92 -10.94 34.30
CA VAL A 504 10.62 -10.34 33.15
C VAL A 504 10.19 -11.06 31.87
N GLY A 505 9.84 -10.31 30.83
CA GLY A 505 9.36 -10.85 29.56
C GLY A 505 7.83 -11.05 29.48
N GLU A 506 7.38 -11.49 28.31
CA GLU A 506 5.97 -11.60 27.94
C GLU A 506 5.42 -13.02 28.12
N TRP A 507 4.65 -13.21 29.17
CA TRP A 507 4.17 -14.50 29.64
C TRP A 507 2.64 -14.55 29.58
N THR A 508 2.11 -14.89 28.40
CA THR A 508 0.70 -15.31 28.29
C THR A 508 0.47 -16.61 29.07
N LEU A 509 -0.77 -16.87 29.47
CA LEU A 509 -1.10 -18.08 30.23
C LEU A 509 -0.77 -19.38 29.46
N ASP A 510 -0.79 -19.33 28.13
CA ASP A 510 -0.39 -20.45 27.27
C ASP A 510 1.13 -20.70 27.35
N LYS A 511 1.97 -19.65 27.15
CA LYS A 511 3.44 -19.74 27.34
C LYS A 511 3.80 -20.25 28.74
N LEU A 512 3.06 -19.81 29.77
CA LEU A 512 3.26 -20.24 31.16
C LEU A 512 2.79 -21.68 31.45
N ALA A 513 1.91 -22.25 30.64
CA ALA A 513 1.53 -23.66 30.78
C ALA A 513 2.64 -24.60 30.28
N GLU A 514 3.49 -24.13 29.36
CA GLU A 514 4.62 -24.85 28.77
C GLU A 514 5.94 -24.58 29.51
N ALA A 515 6.07 -23.44 30.18
CA ALA A 515 7.26 -23.07 30.94
C ALA A 515 7.41 -23.88 32.24
N ASN A 516 8.63 -24.39 32.49
CA ASN A 516 8.96 -25.03 33.77
C ASN A 516 9.19 -23.98 34.87
N ASP A 517 10.18 -23.10 34.68
CA ASP A 517 10.54 -22.03 35.62
C ASP A 517 10.74 -20.72 34.84
N VAL A 518 10.20 -19.64 35.39
CA VAL A 518 10.25 -18.27 34.84
C VAL A 518 10.70 -17.30 35.92
N TYR A 519 11.45 -16.25 35.59
CA TYR A 519 12.08 -15.40 36.60
C TYR A 519 11.24 -14.15 36.88
N THR A 520 11.10 -13.86 38.18
CA THR A 520 10.57 -12.59 38.68
C THR A 520 11.57 -11.47 38.45
N LEU A 521 11.10 -10.22 38.41
CA LEU A 521 11.95 -9.03 38.38
C LEU A 521 12.87 -8.93 39.61
N GLN A 522 12.48 -9.59 40.71
CA GLN A 522 13.25 -9.77 41.93
C GLN A 522 14.46 -10.74 41.79
N GLY A 523 14.63 -11.40 40.64
CA GLY A 523 15.68 -12.39 40.35
C GLY A 523 15.32 -13.84 40.71
N ILE A 524 14.17 -14.07 41.34
CA ILE A 524 13.76 -15.36 41.89
C ILE A 524 13.02 -16.20 40.80
N PRO A 525 13.41 -17.45 40.54
CA PRO A 525 12.72 -18.32 39.58
C PRO A 525 11.40 -18.85 40.15
N ALA A 526 10.27 -18.36 39.65
CA ALA A 526 8.94 -18.85 39.97
C ALA A 526 8.54 -20.08 39.14
N ASN A 527 8.02 -21.11 39.81
CA ASN A 527 7.36 -22.24 39.17
C ASN A 527 5.84 -22.00 39.14
N ILE A 528 5.27 -21.81 37.95
CA ILE A 528 3.86 -21.47 37.75
C ILE A 528 3.17 -22.65 37.08
N GLN A 529 2.13 -23.21 37.73
CA GLN A 529 1.39 -24.34 37.16
C GLN A 529 -0.11 -24.08 37.14
N ALA A 530 -0.69 -24.11 35.94
CA ALA A 530 -2.12 -24.26 35.75
C ALA A 530 -2.62 -25.58 36.38
N LYS A 531 -3.73 -25.52 37.12
CA LYS A 531 -4.42 -26.68 37.71
C LYS A 531 -5.93 -26.45 37.67
N THR A 532 -6.68 -27.52 37.42
CA THR A 532 -8.15 -27.51 37.42
C THR A 532 -8.69 -28.36 38.57
N LYS A 533 -9.75 -27.90 39.25
CA LYS A 533 -10.48 -28.70 40.25
C LYS A 533 -11.93 -28.24 40.29
N HIS A 534 -12.86 -29.19 40.21
CA HIS A 534 -14.31 -28.93 40.14
C HIS A 534 -14.76 -28.03 38.97
N GLY A 535 -13.98 -27.94 37.90
CA GLY A 535 -14.25 -27.09 36.74
C GLY A 535 -13.54 -25.72 36.77
N ASP A 536 -13.13 -25.25 37.95
CA ASP A 536 -12.40 -23.99 38.09
C ASP A 536 -10.91 -24.16 37.75
N LEU A 537 -10.38 -23.22 36.97
CA LEU A 537 -8.96 -23.08 36.65
C LEU A 537 -8.29 -22.13 37.66
N PHE A 538 -7.18 -22.56 38.24
CA PHE A 538 -6.38 -21.75 39.17
C PHE A 538 -4.90 -22.07 39.00
N TYR A 539 -4.08 -21.06 39.30
CA TYR A 539 -2.65 -21.13 39.14
C TYR A 539 -2.01 -21.37 40.51
N ARG A 540 -1.13 -22.38 40.56
CA ARG A 540 -0.26 -22.65 41.69
C ARG A 540 1.07 -21.96 41.43
N TYR A 541 1.42 -21.02 42.30
CA TYR A 541 2.64 -20.25 42.23
C TYR A 541 3.57 -20.69 43.36
N LYS A 542 4.78 -21.15 43.02
CA LYS A 542 5.79 -21.58 44.00
C LYS A 542 7.08 -20.79 43.76
N LEU A 543 7.38 -19.88 44.69
CA LEU A 543 8.70 -19.27 44.80
C LEU A 543 9.65 -20.22 45.56
N PRO A 544 10.90 -20.41 45.13
CA PRO A 544 11.95 -21.08 45.89
C PRO A 544 12.47 -20.16 47.00
N GLY A 545 12.87 -20.74 48.13
CA GLY A 545 13.08 -20.02 49.39
C GLY A 545 11.89 -20.16 50.36
N SER A 546 10.69 -20.44 49.84
CA SER A 546 9.50 -20.86 50.59
C SER A 546 9.61 -22.29 51.19
N VAL A 547 10.73 -22.62 51.86
CA VAL A 547 10.94 -23.90 52.55
C VAL A 547 9.92 -24.03 53.68
N GLY A 548 8.98 -24.97 53.54
CA GLY A 548 7.88 -25.19 54.49
C GLY A 548 6.61 -24.34 54.25
N GLN A 549 6.64 -23.32 53.38
CA GLN A 549 5.42 -22.59 53.03
C GLN A 549 4.63 -23.31 51.93
N ARG A 550 3.30 -23.31 52.03
CA ARG A 550 2.43 -23.86 50.98
C ARG A 550 2.44 -22.90 49.78
N ALA A 551 2.78 -23.43 48.61
CA ALA A 551 2.67 -22.72 47.33
C ALA A 551 1.34 -21.94 47.23
N SER A 552 1.43 -20.65 46.89
CA SER A 552 0.26 -19.80 46.79
C SER A 552 -0.66 -20.30 45.68
N LYS A 553 -1.96 -20.15 45.89
CA LYS A 553 -3.00 -20.55 44.95
C LYS A 553 -3.88 -19.34 44.70
N THR A 554 -3.97 -18.95 43.45
CA THR A 554 -4.75 -17.79 43.02
C THR A 554 -5.55 -18.15 41.76
N THR A 555 -6.74 -17.62 41.64
CA THR A 555 -7.52 -17.67 40.40
C THR A 555 -7.13 -16.48 39.52
N VAL A 556 -7.04 -16.68 38.21
CA VAL A 556 -6.95 -15.57 37.27
C VAL A 556 -8.37 -15.12 36.94
N LEU A 557 -8.65 -13.84 37.16
CA LEU A 557 -9.97 -13.22 36.98
C LEU A 557 -10.09 -12.56 35.59
N LYS A 558 -8.98 -12.00 35.11
CA LYS A 558 -8.72 -11.62 33.72
C LYS A 558 -7.30 -12.01 33.32
N GLU A 559 -7.16 -12.48 32.10
CA GLU A 559 -5.97 -13.10 31.54
C GLU A 559 -5.53 -12.40 30.25
N ASN A 560 -4.23 -12.44 29.95
CA ASN A 560 -3.65 -12.01 28.68
C ASN A 560 -4.08 -10.58 28.26
N ILE A 561 -4.15 -9.64 29.21
CA ILE A 561 -4.39 -8.23 28.90
C ILE A 561 -3.10 -7.67 28.34
N ILE A 562 -3.12 -7.20 27.09
CA ILE A 562 -1.95 -6.64 26.41
C ILE A 562 -1.76 -5.17 26.81
N ALA A 563 -0.51 -4.78 27.04
CA ALA A 563 -0.06 -3.41 27.27
C ALA A 563 0.98 -2.98 26.21
N ALA A 564 1.44 -1.72 26.23
CA ALA A 564 2.51 -1.18 25.38
C ALA A 564 3.91 -1.76 25.68
N ASN A 565 4.10 -2.29 26.89
CA ASN A 565 5.34 -2.81 27.44
C ASN A 565 5.13 -4.14 28.20
N GLY A 566 4.21 -4.99 27.71
CA GLY A 566 4.05 -6.37 28.19
C GLY A 566 2.61 -6.83 28.41
N VAL A 567 2.40 -7.64 29.47
CA VAL A 567 1.15 -8.39 29.72
C VAL A 567 0.67 -8.25 31.17
N VAL A 568 -0.63 -8.11 31.38
CA VAL A 568 -1.26 -8.06 32.71
C VAL A 568 -2.24 -9.22 32.91
N HIS A 569 -2.13 -9.87 34.07
CA HIS A 569 -3.09 -10.86 34.57
C HIS A 569 -3.67 -10.37 35.89
N VAL A 570 -4.98 -10.19 35.96
CA VAL A 570 -5.68 -9.79 37.19
C VAL A 570 -6.00 -11.04 38.00
N ILE A 571 -5.54 -11.10 39.26
CA ILE A 571 -5.66 -12.29 40.12
C ILE A 571 -6.57 -12.08 41.33
N GLY A 572 -7.14 -13.17 41.83
CA GLY A 572 -8.06 -13.17 42.98
C GLY A 572 -7.38 -13.08 44.35
N LYS A 573 -6.05 -13.23 44.41
CA LYS A 573 -5.26 -13.28 45.65
C LYS A 573 -3.80 -12.94 45.38
N MET A 574 -3.13 -12.16 46.24
CA MET A 574 -1.68 -11.91 46.16
C MET A 574 -0.88 -13.23 46.12
N LEU A 575 0.20 -13.23 45.33
CA LEU A 575 1.15 -14.34 45.24
C LEU A 575 1.95 -14.48 46.54
N THR A 576 2.41 -13.35 47.07
CA THR A 576 3.12 -13.20 48.36
C THR A 576 2.71 -11.90 49.05
N LYS A 577 2.98 -11.77 50.35
CA LYS A 577 2.92 -10.52 51.12
C LYS A 577 4.18 -10.21 51.91
N THR A 578 5.16 -11.09 51.85
CA THR A 578 6.45 -10.95 52.51
C THR A 578 7.51 -10.88 51.43
N PRO A 579 8.36 -9.84 51.40
CA PRO A 579 9.49 -9.85 50.50
C PRO A 579 10.39 -11.03 50.90
N GLU A 580 10.81 -11.84 49.92
CA GLU A 580 11.79 -12.91 50.19
C GLU A 580 13.18 -12.35 50.46
N VAL A 581 13.45 -11.13 49.99
CA VAL A 581 14.69 -10.40 50.24
C VAL A 581 14.48 -9.33 51.31
N LYS A 582 15.18 -9.47 52.45
CA LYS A 582 15.16 -8.50 53.55
C LYS A 582 16.40 -7.61 53.51
N GLY A 583 16.34 -6.53 52.73
CA GLY A 583 17.24 -5.40 52.92
C GLY A 583 16.89 -4.62 54.20
N ASP A 584 17.66 -3.58 54.49
CA ASP A 584 17.37 -2.63 55.57
C ASP A 584 17.71 -1.20 55.09
N PRO A 585 16.70 -0.36 54.77
CA PRO A 585 16.90 1.00 54.29
C PRO A 585 17.52 1.95 55.33
N LYS A 586 17.89 1.47 56.52
CA LYS A 586 18.58 2.23 57.59
C LYS A 586 20.05 1.85 57.76
N ARG A 587 20.54 0.79 57.13
CA ARG A 587 21.92 0.29 57.25
C ARG A 587 22.68 0.43 55.93
N SER A 588 23.98 0.72 55.98
CA SER A 588 24.76 0.89 54.74
C SER A 588 24.91 -0.44 53.99
N MET A 589 25.20 -0.37 52.69
CA MET A 589 25.47 -1.55 51.86
C MET A 589 26.56 -2.44 52.50
N LEU A 590 27.64 -1.84 53.01
CA LEU A 590 28.69 -2.57 53.73
C LEU A 590 28.17 -3.25 55.01
N ASP A 591 27.32 -2.58 55.79
CA ASP A 591 26.79 -3.17 57.03
C ASP A 591 25.91 -4.38 56.75
N LEU A 592 25.28 -4.44 55.58
CA LEU A 592 24.40 -5.55 55.18
C LEU A 592 25.17 -6.67 54.48
N ILE A 593 26.23 -6.37 53.72
CA ILE A 593 27.27 -7.34 53.35
C ILE A 593 27.82 -8.04 54.61
N LYS A 594 28.05 -7.29 55.70
CA LYS A 594 28.50 -7.82 57.01
C LYS A 594 27.44 -8.62 57.77
N ALA A 595 26.16 -8.56 57.38
CA ALA A 595 25.07 -9.26 58.07
C ALA A 595 24.85 -10.69 57.57
N GLU A 596 25.40 -11.01 56.39
CA GLU A 596 25.05 -12.17 55.57
C GLU A 596 26.29 -13.06 55.39
N GLU A 597 26.28 -14.26 55.98
CA GLU A 597 27.43 -15.18 55.98
C GLU A 597 27.94 -15.51 54.56
N LYS A 598 27.03 -15.55 53.59
CA LYS A 598 27.28 -15.76 52.15
C LYS A 598 28.15 -14.70 51.47
N TYR A 599 28.40 -13.55 52.12
CA TYR A 599 29.28 -12.48 51.62
C TYR A 599 30.53 -12.25 52.50
N SER A 600 30.79 -13.10 53.49
CA SER A 600 31.94 -12.97 54.41
C SER A 600 33.30 -12.86 53.72
N ARG A 601 33.51 -13.53 52.57
CA ARG A 601 34.76 -13.38 51.81
C ARG A 601 34.86 -12.03 51.11
N LEU A 602 33.77 -11.53 50.52
CA LEU A 602 33.72 -10.20 49.92
C LEU A 602 34.04 -9.12 50.97
N GLN A 603 33.50 -9.24 52.20
CA GLN A 603 33.84 -8.32 53.30
C GLN A 603 35.35 -8.26 53.54
N SER A 604 36.00 -9.42 53.69
CA SER A 604 37.44 -9.49 53.94
C SER A 604 38.26 -8.86 52.80
N LEU A 605 37.84 -9.04 51.55
CA LEU A 605 38.48 -8.46 50.37
C LEU A 605 38.31 -6.93 50.30
N ILE A 606 37.12 -6.39 50.62
CA ILE A 606 36.88 -4.94 50.70
C ILE A 606 37.76 -4.29 51.76
N GLU A 607 37.90 -4.94 52.92
CA GLU A 607 38.73 -4.46 54.03
C GLU A 607 40.22 -4.50 53.65
N LYS A 608 40.72 -5.60 53.06
CA LYS A 608 42.11 -5.71 52.58
C LYS A 608 42.45 -4.72 51.46
N ALA A 609 41.51 -4.44 50.55
CA ALA A 609 41.70 -3.46 49.47
C ALA A 609 41.61 -1.98 49.94
N GLY A 610 41.25 -1.73 51.20
CA GLY A 610 41.02 -0.39 51.72
C GLY A 610 39.78 0.31 51.15
N MET A 611 38.83 -0.43 50.58
CA MET A 611 37.65 0.11 49.89
C MET A 611 36.43 0.34 50.80
N THR A 612 36.59 0.17 52.12
CA THR A 612 35.53 0.31 53.12
C THR A 612 34.75 1.63 53.01
N ASN A 613 35.41 2.75 52.76
CA ASN A 613 34.74 4.06 52.61
C ASN A 613 34.07 4.22 51.25
N HIS A 614 34.60 3.56 50.21
CA HIS A 614 34.05 3.57 48.85
C HIS A 614 32.72 2.81 48.78
N VAL A 615 32.65 1.62 49.39
CA VAL A 615 31.41 0.81 49.49
C VAL A 615 30.40 1.39 50.50
N LYS A 616 30.81 2.37 51.31
CA LYS A 616 29.92 3.20 52.14
C LYS A 616 29.38 4.44 51.43
N ALA A 617 29.84 4.74 50.21
CA ALA A 617 29.32 5.86 49.45
C ALA A 617 27.83 5.67 49.14
N THR A 618 27.10 6.78 49.06
CA THR A 618 25.72 6.81 48.55
C THR A 618 25.74 6.93 47.03
N ASN A 619 24.62 6.61 46.37
CA ASN A 619 24.45 6.71 44.92
C ASN A 619 25.42 5.84 44.08
N ILE A 620 25.59 4.58 44.50
CA ILE A 620 26.27 3.53 43.73
C ILE A 620 25.38 2.28 43.64
N THR A 621 25.53 1.53 42.54
CA THR A 621 25.04 0.15 42.40
C THR A 621 26.25 -0.79 42.48
N MET A 622 26.11 -1.90 43.20
CA MET A 622 27.17 -2.91 43.33
C MET A 622 26.63 -4.29 42.98
N PHE A 623 27.35 -5.04 42.16
CA PHE A 623 27.11 -6.46 41.88
C PHE A 623 27.99 -7.25 42.85
N THR A 624 27.44 -8.18 43.65
CA THR A 624 28.25 -8.82 44.71
C THR A 624 28.35 -10.33 44.56
N PRO A 625 29.52 -10.86 44.19
CA PRO A 625 29.78 -12.29 44.24
C PRO A 625 29.59 -12.86 45.67
N GLU A 626 28.82 -13.95 45.76
CA GLU A 626 28.82 -14.83 46.94
C GLU A 626 30.18 -15.49 47.16
N ASN A 627 30.40 -16.06 48.34
CA ASN A 627 31.55 -16.91 48.63
C ASN A 627 31.76 -18.00 47.55
N SER A 628 30.67 -18.62 47.08
CA SER A 628 30.64 -19.64 46.03
C SER A 628 31.26 -19.18 44.70
N ALA A 629 31.08 -17.90 44.35
CA ALA A 629 31.74 -17.29 43.20
C ALA A 629 33.24 -17.19 43.48
N TRP A 630 33.66 -16.62 44.61
CA TRP A 630 35.08 -16.52 44.96
C TRP A 630 35.78 -17.89 45.04
N ASP A 631 35.07 -18.96 45.43
CA ASP A 631 35.55 -20.35 45.39
C ASP A 631 35.81 -20.87 43.96
N SER A 632 35.19 -20.28 42.93
CA SER A 632 35.40 -20.66 41.52
C SER A 632 36.67 -20.07 40.89
N LEU A 633 37.44 -19.26 41.61
CA LEU A 633 38.72 -18.71 41.15
C LEU A 633 39.79 -19.80 41.00
N PRO A 634 40.87 -19.59 40.22
CA PRO A 634 41.99 -20.55 40.16
C PRO A 634 42.69 -20.67 41.51
N GLU A 635 43.33 -21.82 41.77
CA GLU A 635 44.14 -22.00 42.98
C GLU A 635 45.19 -20.88 43.12
N ASN A 636 45.42 -20.44 44.37
CA ASN A 636 46.32 -19.34 44.75
C ASN A 636 45.92 -17.93 44.25
N ALA A 637 44.84 -17.75 43.48
CA ALA A 637 44.43 -16.44 42.99
C ALA A 637 44.02 -15.48 44.13
N LEU A 638 43.30 -15.98 45.14
CA LEU A 638 42.91 -15.20 46.33
C LEU A 638 44.13 -14.84 47.20
N ASP A 639 45.13 -15.72 47.28
CA ASP A 639 46.38 -15.43 47.98
C ASP A 639 47.17 -14.33 47.27
N HIS A 640 47.25 -14.38 45.93
CA HIS A 640 47.82 -13.31 45.13
C HIS A 640 47.05 -11.99 45.31
N PHE A 641 45.72 -11.96 45.17
CA PHE A 641 44.92 -10.74 45.35
C PHE A 641 45.01 -10.13 46.75
N THR A 642 45.41 -10.92 47.75
CA THR A 642 45.58 -10.45 49.13
C THR A 642 47.03 -10.27 49.56
N SER A 643 47.99 -10.43 48.64
CA SER A 643 49.39 -10.04 48.78
C SER A 643 49.59 -8.52 48.61
N PRO A 644 50.70 -7.94 49.12
CA PRO A 644 51.05 -6.53 48.87
C PRO A 644 51.12 -6.17 47.38
N GLU A 645 51.54 -7.12 46.53
CA GLU A 645 51.69 -6.94 45.09
C GLU A 645 50.32 -6.95 44.38
N GLY A 646 49.43 -7.87 44.76
CA GLY A 646 48.13 -8.07 44.09
C GLY A 646 46.98 -7.20 44.60
N VAL A 647 47.13 -6.48 45.71
CA VAL A 647 46.04 -5.68 46.32
C VAL A 647 45.53 -4.55 45.41
N ASN A 648 46.36 -4.02 44.50
CA ASN A 648 45.93 -3.04 43.50
C ASN A 648 45.06 -3.68 42.41
N SER A 649 45.35 -4.91 42.00
CA SER A 649 44.49 -5.69 41.10
C SER A 649 43.16 -6.06 41.77
N LEU A 650 43.18 -6.39 43.08
CA LEU A 650 41.96 -6.58 43.85
C LEU A 650 41.08 -5.32 43.89
N ARG A 651 41.68 -4.12 44.03
CA ARG A 651 40.94 -2.85 43.95
C ARG A 651 40.25 -2.67 42.60
N GLN A 652 40.93 -3.00 41.49
CA GLN A 652 40.31 -2.93 40.15
C GLN A 652 39.19 -3.95 39.96
N ILE A 653 39.35 -5.18 40.45
CA ILE A 653 38.29 -6.20 40.44
C ILE A 653 37.06 -5.72 41.22
N LEU A 654 37.26 -5.12 42.40
CA LEU A 654 36.17 -4.57 43.21
C LEU A 654 35.51 -3.34 42.55
N LEU A 655 36.28 -2.45 41.90
CA LEU A 655 35.72 -1.35 41.11
C LEU A 655 34.92 -1.84 39.89
N ASN A 656 35.28 -2.99 39.31
CA ASN A 656 34.52 -3.56 38.20
C ASN A 656 33.12 -4.06 38.61
N HIS A 657 32.94 -4.30 39.91
CA HIS A 657 31.66 -4.67 40.51
C HIS A 657 30.83 -3.45 40.96
N ILE A 658 31.34 -2.22 40.85
CA ILE A 658 30.70 -0.98 41.32
C ILE A 658 30.40 -0.06 40.13
N PHE A 659 29.23 0.57 40.16
CA PHE A 659 28.68 1.41 39.11
C PHE A 659 28.23 2.75 39.70
N ASP A 660 28.40 3.83 38.95
CA ASP A 660 27.94 5.16 39.35
C ASP A 660 26.42 5.30 39.16
N GLY A 661 25.76 5.91 40.13
CA GLY A 661 24.29 6.03 40.14
C GLY A 661 23.59 4.82 40.76
N VAL A 662 22.25 4.84 40.71
CA VAL A 662 21.40 3.72 41.13
C VAL A 662 20.69 3.18 39.90
N ILE A 663 20.97 1.93 39.54
CA ILE A 663 20.34 1.20 38.44
C ILE A 663 19.39 0.17 39.07
N GLU A 664 18.07 0.36 38.93
CA GLU A 664 17.08 -0.64 39.34
C GLU A 664 16.97 -1.77 38.30
N ALA A 665 16.53 -2.96 38.71
CA ALA A 665 16.36 -4.10 37.80
C ALA A 665 15.37 -3.83 36.67
N ALA A 666 14.36 -2.97 36.89
CA ALA A 666 13.45 -2.55 35.84
C ALA A 666 14.16 -1.75 34.74
N GLU A 667 15.16 -0.93 35.08
CA GLU A 667 15.95 -0.16 34.12
C GLU A 667 17.04 -1.01 33.49
N LEU A 668 17.68 -1.88 34.29
CA LEU A 668 18.75 -2.76 33.81
C LEU A 668 18.33 -3.63 32.62
N ILE A 669 17.09 -4.14 32.58
CA ILE A 669 16.65 -5.01 31.48
C ILE A 669 16.51 -4.31 30.12
N ASP A 670 16.40 -2.98 30.10
CA ASP A 670 16.25 -2.18 28.88
C ASP A 670 17.62 -1.70 28.34
N LEU A 671 18.69 -1.83 29.14
CA LEU A 671 20.04 -1.42 28.79
C LEU A 671 20.79 -2.56 28.09
N ASP A 672 21.35 -2.33 26.91
CA ASP A 672 22.23 -3.32 26.26
C ASP A 672 23.52 -3.58 27.06
N ARG A 673 24.07 -2.52 27.67
CA ARG A 673 25.36 -2.52 28.38
C ARG A 673 25.37 -1.51 29.52
N ILE A 674 26.12 -1.82 30.56
CA ILE A 674 26.40 -0.94 31.71
C ILE A 674 27.92 -0.78 31.89
N LYS A 675 28.36 0.36 32.40
CA LYS A 675 29.79 0.69 32.53
C LYS A 675 30.21 0.80 34.00
N SER A 676 31.19 0.00 34.40
CA SER A 676 31.70 -0.04 35.78
C SER A 676 32.70 1.09 36.09
N GLN A 677 32.96 1.34 37.37
CA GLN A 677 34.00 2.27 37.83
C GLN A 677 35.44 1.80 37.51
N ALA A 678 35.61 0.58 36.98
CA ALA A 678 36.87 0.11 36.39
C ALA A 678 36.98 0.40 34.88
N ASP A 679 36.08 1.23 34.33
CA ASP A 679 35.98 1.60 32.91
C ASP A 679 35.56 0.45 31.97
N VAL A 680 35.07 -0.68 32.52
CA VAL A 680 34.67 -1.88 31.75
C VAL A 680 33.19 -1.83 31.38
N GLU A 681 32.88 -2.13 30.11
CA GLU A 681 31.50 -2.24 29.61
C GLU A 681 30.98 -3.68 29.69
N ILE A 682 30.12 -3.94 30.66
CA ILE A 682 29.47 -5.24 30.89
C ILE A 682 28.18 -5.30 30.08
N ALA A 683 28.03 -6.35 29.26
CA ALA A 683 26.81 -6.58 28.48
C ALA A 683 25.70 -7.14 29.37
N VAL A 684 24.48 -6.70 29.15
CA VAL A 684 23.28 -7.16 29.85
C VAL A 684 22.41 -7.93 28.86
N ASN A 685 21.84 -9.04 29.30
CA ASN A 685 20.94 -9.86 28.48
C ASN A 685 19.81 -10.41 29.36
N VAL A 686 18.67 -10.66 28.74
CA VAL A 686 17.56 -11.41 29.35
C VAL A 686 17.40 -12.73 28.60
N THR A 687 17.37 -13.84 29.33
CA THR A 687 17.13 -15.17 28.75
C THR A 687 15.65 -15.37 28.38
N GLU A 688 15.35 -16.35 27.54
CA GLU A 688 13.95 -16.73 27.20
C GLU A 688 13.07 -17.05 28.42
N LYS A 689 13.66 -17.34 29.59
CA LYS A 689 12.95 -17.59 30.86
C LYS A 689 12.75 -16.32 31.70
N GLY A 690 13.19 -15.16 31.23
CA GLY A 690 13.19 -13.90 31.97
C GLY A 690 14.37 -13.75 32.95
N GLN A 691 15.35 -14.67 32.98
CA GLN A 691 16.51 -14.49 33.85
C GLN A 691 17.41 -13.39 33.28
N ILE A 692 17.70 -12.37 34.09
CA ILE A 692 18.71 -11.37 33.77
C ILE A 692 20.09 -12.02 33.92
N VAL A 693 20.94 -11.89 32.89
CA VAL A 693 22.29 -12.42 32.86
C VAL A 693 23.26 -11.37 32.32
N LEU A 694 24.45 -11.29 32.90
CA LEU A 694 25.50 -10.39 32.46
C LEU A 694 26.55 -11.16 31.66
N ASN A 695 27.17 -10.53 30.68
CA ASN A 695 28.18 -11.14 29.80
C ASN A 695 27.78 -12.56 29.30
N LYS A 696 26.48 -12.76 29.06
CA LYS A 696 25.79 -14.01 28.66
C LYS A 696 25.82 -15.19 29.64
N ASN A 697 26.69 -15.21 30.65
CA ASN A 697 26.88 -16.37 31.53
C ASN A 697 26.77 -16.10 33.03
N ILE A 698 26.70 -14.84 33.46
CA ILE A 698 26.60 -14.48 34.88
C ILE A 698 25.14 -14.30 35.25
N SER A 699 24.53 -15.36 35.79
CA SER A 699 23.17 -15.31 36.31
C SER A 699 23.04 -14.33 37.47
N ILE A 700 21.99 -13.52 37.42
CA ILE A 700 21.49 -12.74 38.55
C ILE A 700 20.43 -13.59 39.28
N THR A 701 20.50 -13.63 40.62
CA THR A 701 19.58 -14.41 41.48
C THR A 701 18.75 -13.55 42.43
N GLN A 702 19.20 -12.33 42.74
CA GLN A 702 18.53 -11.33 43.57
C GLN A 702 18.86 -9.94 43.02
N THR A 703 17.88 -9.03 43.10
CA THR A 703 17.97 -7.64 42.62
C THR A 703 17.46 -6.65 43.68
N ASP A 704 17.71 -5.35 43.48
CA ASP A 704 17.02 -4.24 44.13
C ASP A 704 16.89 -4.31 45.68
N ILE A 705 17.92 -4.80 46.38
CA ILE A 705 17.86 -4.99 47.83
C ILE A 705 18.09 -3.64 48.59
N PRO A 706 17.17 -3.18 49.47
CA PRO A 706 17.27 -1.83 50.07
C PRO A 706 18.42 -1.61 51.09
N ALA A 707 19.22 -0.54 50.91
CA ALA A 707 20.12 0.05 51.94
C ALA A 707 19.90 1.56 52.20
N MET A 708 20.55 2.03 53.27
CA MET A 708 20.61 3.38 53.86
C MET A 708 20.11 4.55 53.01
N LYS A 709 18.91 5.06 53.35
CA LYS A 709 18.32 6.28 52.81
C LYS A 709 19.00 7.56 53.33
N TRP A 710 19.50 8.35 52.40
CA TRP A 710 19.90 9.74 52.60
C TRP A 710 18.73 10.63 52.17
N SER A 711 18.06 11.25 53.13
CA SER A 711 16.98 12.19 52.84
C SER A 711 17.52 13.61 52.67
N LEU A 712 17.18 14.24 51.54
CA LEU A 712 17.07 15.70 51.45
C LEU A 712 15.57 16.07 51.38
N PRO A 713 15.11 17.18 51.98
CA PRO A 713 13.68 17.43 52.21
C PRO A 713 12.81 17.72 50.97
N SER A 714 13.31 17.48 49.76
CA SER A 714 12.68 17.91 48.50
C SER A 714 12.70 16.87 47.39
N TYR A 715 13.43 15.76 47.55
CA TYR A 715 13.47 14.67 46.58
C TYR A 715 13.62 13.32 47.29
N ASN A 716 12.65 12.42 47.09
CA ASN A 716 12.72 11.02 47.50
C ASN A 716 13.64 10.24 46.53
N ILE A 717 14.94 10.53 46.56
CA ILE A 717 15.94 9.76 45.83
C ILE A 717 16.17 8.45 46.60
N CYS A 718 15.85 7.33 45.96
CA CYS A 718 16.12 6.00 46.50
C CYS A 718 17.64 5.77 46.58
N THR A 719 18.07 5.04 47.59
CA THR A 719 19.49 4.85 47.91
C THR A 719 19.92 3.41 47.77
N SER A 720 21.07 3.24 47.12
CA SER A 720 21.95 2.07 47.19
C SER A 720 21.24 0.72 47.16
N THR A 721 21.09 0.19 45.95
CA THR A 721 20.51 -1.12 45.61
C THR A 721 21.35 -1.83 44.52
N TRP A 722 21.35 -3.16 44.45
CA TRP A 722 22.21 -3.96 45.32
C TRP A 722 22.65 -5.26 44.67
N THR A 723 23.73 -5.80 45.23
CA THR A 723 24.11 -7.21 45.34
C THR A 723 23.41 -8.18 44.38
N TYR A 724 23.71 -8.06 43.10
CA TYR A 724 23.49 -9.13 42.15
C TYR A 724 24.38 -10.30 42.56
N GLN A 725 23.80 -11.42 43.00
CA GLN A 725 24.60 -12.60 43.33
C GLN A 725 25.02 -13.29 42.03
N LEU A 726 26.33 -13.44 41.84
CA LEU A 726 26.94 -13.97 40.62
C LEU A 726 27.38 -15.42 40.82
N THR A 727 27.32 -16.25 39.78
CA THR A 727 27.83 -17.63 39.81
C THR A 727 29.35 -17.75 39.66
N SER A 728 30.03 -16.70 39.19
CA SER A 728 31.49 -16.59 39.16
C SER A 728 31.97 -15.12 39.11
N PRO A 729 33.15 -14.77 39.64
CA PRO A 729 33.79 -13.46 39.51
C PRO A 729 34.79 -13.43 38.34
N LYS A 730 35.00 -14.55 37.62
CA LYS A 730 35.95 -14.64 36.47
C LYS A 730 35.47 -13.89 35.21
N SER A 731 34.23 -13.44 35.21
CA SER A 731 33.46 -13.10 34.01
C SER A 731 32.96 -11.66 33.97
N MET A 732 33.15 -10.88 35.04
CA MET A 732 33.02 -9.42 35.03
C MET A 732 34.36 -8.78 34.66
#